data_AF-A0A926ZXA8-F1
#
_entry.id   AF-A0A926ZXA8-F1
#
_cell.length_a   1.000
_cell.length_b   1.000
_cell.length_c   1.000
_cell.angle_alpha   90.00
_cell.angle_beta   90.00
_cell.angle_gamma   90.00
#
_symmetry.space_group_name_H-M   'P 1'
#
loop_
_entity.id
_entity.type
_entity.pdbx_description
1 polymer ?
#
loop_
_entity_poly.entity_id
_entity_poly.type
_entity_poly.pdbx_seq_one_letter_code
_entity_poly.pdbx_strand_id
1 'polypeptide(L)'
;MPSDNHADSQRISRLYYFLAACLAIKQKVHESPNAQGIGLRLGNKELRKTISLLLQEEIPWEEKEKKLGSLGRTTTGAIVERLVDLRRHLADDYQGWEEPYTRVLTAEDVLTVLYKLIDLTPTERQQLNLPAGDGLTLLQRALLILQTVGGLENYEMLLRVYKAAIGLDFTKAEPTLNTLLAADELITRTVEQALDYLPNRTTKGQDESRFPSRSKTVENLTLKAKREIRRLLARSGNQQNSVMDSTIVDSYVRQYLQPAFVAKLAQSVVANERLTDQFPIYLKRITLTASGPLPFADRELDVLKQAGPYPPLLHPALRLLDQPGGPDLPGPGDYELASQEATLVTAEFYVKVPEGYQPAVSEIFQGLTSQNRRRIDFSLSSTGIGGALSHVIKVINRALLQDIPCLREYFSIAHDVTSTQAIIRDNVASPVWAHSLVKLCHKKTVAETLQACDRTQLGSYEAFAFSDPIGHGDYCGFDFLLAQAQAALQARLQAIRNAGVLPSKYVEHLCHRTERLMALQQAWSYFRGYPFSSLAMIGMIGRQILPPSSGNTPLKKSDPYVYFDACLSIVEALLSEGIYRTAHRYLQRLQVLDEFVDQGLELTQAEPSFEVFSGELIVRYLICLANYYYLYDTQDRKLRYLPPRCQPDLNRAELVQRAWQALDQAQQHISIRLRKYVVINEVSQGTFHPHYDLLGRIAFLRAKLLLFFPRLVPPSRGALPTERFAGQQRTEASVHWGRLYLAEKARLYAAADGNSEIYACYAAMQCWFHLMAAYTSPENLNLDGLMGREGRLSPEKCLNWARQLRDHALISYAETGRQCYYQIKEKSGLPKEDLDRFGPYWIEKIPAIYEARGEQYQQALQSTRNFLVLDMGLLAIAPDQLPKLSPNHPTRNIYLFGTNACYLFFARGLYMLCSDEAEEFEAVETAATEPLDWDAKLWHAMRLLNMAWAIAEEGGEIHKSKQDGERIYRITRPLTRDSQAQVYSPPEVESIRDLYPRRVTEIADLGKIFAAACMVLRLSCVSPAEQAPLAADIENILSRLQNPYYPSQNATLKTLLAWQKRYNGHLDSYLNRATAVLLRYKDTASSTVNIQERRNALIRELFS
;
A
#
# COMPACT_ATOMS: atom_id res chain seq x y z
N MET A 1 -28.37 -27.66 -32.89
CA MET A 1 -27.06 -28.32 -32.69
C MET A 1 -25.99 -27.57 -33.48
N PRO A 2 -25.22 -26.69 -32.80
CA PRO A 2 -23.78 -26.55 -33.08
C PRO A 2 -22.89 -26.27 -31.83
N SER A 3 -23.29 -26.62 -30.60
CA SER A 3 -22.58 -26.26 -29.36
C SER A 3 -21.42 -27.20 -28.95
N ASP A 4 -21.40 -28.46 -29.39
CA ASP A 4 -20.55 -29.50 -28.77
C ASP A 4 -19.06 -29.41 -29.14
N ASN A 5 -18.71 -28.74 -30.25
CA ASN A 5 -17.32 -28.63 -30.69
C ASN A 5 -16.49 -27.60 -29.89
N HIS A 6 -17.12 -26.64 -29.20
CA HIS A 6 -16.39 -25.54 -28.56
C HIS A 6 -15.79 -25.96 -27.21
N ALA A 7 -16.51 -26.74 -26.41
CA ALA A 7 -16.05 -27.22 -25.10
C ALA A 7 -14.86 -28.18 -25.22
N ASP A 8 -14.95 -29.16 -26.14
CA ASP A 8 -13.87 -30.10 -26.42
C ASP A 8 -12.61 -29.40 -26.94
N SER A 9 -12.76 -28.40 -27.82
CA SER A 9 -11.64 -27.61 -28.33
C SER A 9 -10.91 -26.84 -27.22
N GLN A 10 -11.64 -26.26 -26.26
CA GLN A 10 -11.06 -25.55 -25.12
C GLN A 10 -10.32 -26.49 -24.16
N ARG A 11 -10.89 -27.66 -23.90
CA ARG A 11 -10.26 -28.69 -23.06
C ARG A 11 -8.94 -29.16 -23.67
N ILE A 12 -8.95 -29.48 -24.98
CA ILE A 12 -7.80 -30.00 -25.71
C ILE A 12 -6.68 -28.94 -25.81
N SER A 13 -6.99 -27.68 -26.12
CA SER A 13 -5.97 -26.62 -26.23
C SER A 13 -5.22 -26.39 -24.92
N ARG A 14 -5.96 -26.38 -23.79
CA ARG A 14 -5.41 -26.21 -22.43
C ARG A 14 -4.59 -27.41 -21.98
N LEU A 15 -4.99 -28.62 -22.36
CA LEU A 15 -4.23 -29.85 -22.13
C LEU A 15 -2.87 -29.81 -22.85
N TYR A 16 -2.89 -29.50 -24.16
CA TYR A 16 -1.66 -29.42 -24.96
C TYR A 16 -0.74 -28.30 -24.50
N TYR A 17 -1.30 -27.16 -24.05
CA TYR A 17 -0.51 -26.12 -23.43
C TYR A 17 0.18 -26.61 -22.15
N PHE A 18 -0.56 -27.28 -21.25
CA PHE A 18 0.04 -27.81 -20.03
C PHE A 18 1.14 -28.84 -20.34
N LEU A 19 0.92 -29.75 -21.28
CA LEU A 19 1.92 -30.71 -21.74
C LEU A 19 3.17 -30.03 -22.31
N ALA A 20 3.01 -29.04 -23.19
CA ALA A 20 4.12 -28.40 -23.90
C ALA A 20 4.87 -27.36 -23.05
N ALA A 21 4.14 -26.54 -22.28
CA ALA A 21 4.68 -25.43 -21.50
C ALA A 21 5.16 -25.86 -20.11
N CYS A 22 4.48 -26.83 -19.47
CA CYS A 22 4.78 -27.23 -18.09
C CYS A 22 5.69 -28.46 -18.02
N LEU A 23 5.37 -29.51 -18.79
CA LEU A 23 6.00 -30.82 -18.63
C LEU A 23 7.11 -31.11 -19.65
N ALA A 24 6.89 -30.80 -20.93
CA ALA A 24 7.80 -31.17 -22.02
C ALA A 24 8.73 -30.03 -22.49
N ILE A 25 8.76 -28.90 -21.79
CA ILE A 25 9.46 -27.70 -22.25
C ILE A 25 10.96 -27.96 -22.46
N LYS A 26 11.45 -27.70 -23.68
CA LYS A 26 12.88 -27.72 -24.08
C LYS A 26 13.19 -26.38 -24.71
N GLN A 27 14.29 -25.73 -24.32
CA GLN A 27 14.66 -24.40 -24.81
C GLN A 27 15.83 -24.46 -25.80
N LYS A 28 15.96 -23.41 -26.61
CA LYS A 28 17.17 -23.13 -27.40
C LYS A 28 18.19 -22.37 -26.53
N VAL A 29 19.40 -22.19 -27.05
CA VAL A 29 20.49 -21.43 -26.39
C VAL A 29 20.07 -19.99 -26.02
N HIS A 30 19.16 -19.38 -26.78
CA HIS A 30 18.61 -18.05 -26.51
C HIS A 30 17.31 -18.09 -25.67
N GLU A 31 17.09 -19.14 -24.88
CA GLU A 31 15.95 -19.33 -23.97
C GLU A 31 14.54 -19.34 -24.60
N SER A 32 14.43 -19.21 -25.92
CA SER A 32 13.16 -19.41 -26.63
C SER A 32 12.73 -20.89 -26.64
N PRO A 33 11.43 -21.19 -26.57
CA PRO A 33 10.93 -22.56 -26.61
C PRO A 33 11.30 -23.24 -27.93
N ASN A 34 11.95 -24.41 -27.83
CA ASN A 34 12.30 -25.24 -28.96
C ASN A 34 11.11 -26.13 -29.33
N ALA A 35 10.15 -25.60 -30.09
CA ALA A 35 8.93 -26.32 -30.48
C ALA A 35 9.21 -27.69 -31.13
N GLN A 36 10.31 -27.83 -31.88
CA GLN A 36 10.73 -29.12 -32.46
C GLN A 36 11.24 -30.09 -31.40
N GLY A 37 12.05 -29.61 -30.46
CA GLY A 37 12.53 -30.39 -29.31
C GLY A 37 11.41 -30.82 -28.36
N ILE A 38 10.42 -29.94 -28.14
CA ILE A 38 9.23 -30.23 -27.33
C ILE A 38 8.36 -31.30 -28.02
N GLY A 39 8.13 -31.16 -29.34
CA GLY A 39 7.40 -32.17 -30.11
C GLY A 39 8.10 -33.54 -30.10
N LEU A 40 9.43 -33.56 -30.16
CA LEU A 40 10.25 -34.76 -30.01
C LEU A 40 10.07 -35.41 -28.63
N ARG A 41 10.15 -34.64 -27.54
CA ARG A 41 9.92 -35.16 -26.17
C ARG A 41 8.52 -35.77 -26.01
N LEU A 42 7.52 -35.20 -26.68
CA LEU A 42 6.13 -35.69 -26.71
C LEU A 42 5.90 -36.82 -27.74
N GLY A 43 6.95 -37.39 -28.34
CA GLY A 43 6.86 -38.50 -29.28
C GLY A 43 6.30 -38.15 -30.67
N ASN A 44 6.09 -36.87 -30.99
CA ASN A 44 5.48 -36.46 -32.26
C ASN A 44 6.07 -35.15 -32.83
N LYS A 45 6.88 -35.28 -33.87
CA LYS A 45 7.53 -34.15 -34.57
C LYS A 45 6.55 -33.19 -35.27
N GLU A 46 5.37 -33.67 -35.65
CA GLU A 46 4.37 -32.86 -36.37
C GLU A 46 3.70 -31.81 -35.47
N LEU A 47 3.74 -32.02 -34.14
CA LEU A 47 3.26 -31.02 -33.18
C LEU A 47 4.04 -29.71 -33.20
N ARG A 48 5.17 -29.61 -33.92
CA ARG A 48 5.98 -28.39 -33.99
C ARG A 48 5.15 -27.15 -34.31
N LYS A 49 4.28 -27.20 -35.32
CA LYS A 49 3.44 -26.04 -35.73
C LYS A 49 2.48 -25.64 -34.61
N THR A 50 1.83 -26.63 -34.01
CA THR A 50 0.89 -26.48 -32.89
C THR A 50 1.57 -25.88 -31.65
N ILE A 51 2.74 -26.42 -31.28
CA ILE A 51 3.52 -25.96 -30.13
C ILE A 51 4.06 -24.55 -30.37
N SER A 52 4.51 -24.24 -31.59
CA SER A 52 4.94 -22.89 -31.96
C SER A 52 3.82 -21.86 -31.78
N LEU A 53 2.58 -22.20 -32.15
CA LEU A 53 1.42 -21.31 -31.96
C LEU A 53 1.00 -21.20 -30.48
N LEU A 54 1.02 -22.32 -29.74
CA LEU A 54 0.68 -22.37 -28.31
C LEU A 54 1.61 -21.51 -27.45
N LEU A 55 2.92 -21.60 -27.71
CA LEU A 55 3.96 -20.96 -26.90
C LEU A 55 4.33 -19.55 -27.38
N GLN A 56 3.70 -19.04 -28.43
CA GLN A 56 3.88 -17.64 -28.87
C GLN A 56 3.25 -16.68 -27.85
N GLU A 57 4.06 -15.86 -27.20
CA GLU A 57 3.63 -14.95 -26.12
C GLU A 57 2.77 -13.76 -26.62
N GLU A 58 2.77 -13.47 -27.93
CA GLU A 58 2.09 -12.29 -28.50
C GLU A 58 0.63 -12.55 -28.92
N ILE A 59 0.23 -13.82 -29.07
CA ILE A 59 -1.10 -14.18 -29.58
C ILE A 59 -2.09 -14.33 -28.41
N PRO A 60 -3.24 -13.64 -28.43
CA PRO A 60 -4.30 -13.81 -27.42
C PRO A 60 -4.78 -15.27 -27.33
N TRP A 61 -5.11 -15.73 -26.12
CA TRP A 61 -5.51 -17.12 -25.88
C TRP A 61 -6.73 -17.56 -26.71
N GLU A 62 -7.67 -16.66 -26.99
CA GLU A 62 -8.83 -16.94 -27.86
C GLU A 62 -8.44 -17.22 -29.30
N GLU A 63 -7.42 -16.51 -29.78
CA GLU A 63 -6.91 -16.68 -31.13
C GLU A 63 -6.07 -17.97 -31.19
N LYS A 64 -5.38 -18.34 -30.10
CA LYS A 64 -4.79 -19.67 -29.94
C LYS A 64 -5.86 -20.74 -29.96
N GLU A 65 -6.91 -20.65 -29.12
CA GLU A 65 -8.02 -21.61 -29.06
C GLU A 65 -8.68 -21.79 -30.43
N LYS A 66 -9.01 -20.70 -31.13
CA LYS A 66 -9.60 -20.73 -32.48
C LYS A 66 -8.69 -21.40 -33.51
N LYS A 67 -7.37 -21.09 -33.48
CA LYS A 67 -6.38 -21.69 -34.39
C LYS A 67 -6.06 -23.15 -34.04
N LEU A 68 -6.29 -23.56 -32.79
CA LEU A 68 -6.02 -24.90 -32.27
C LEU A 68 -7.23 -25.83 -32.30
N GLY A 69 -8.45 -25.30 -32.48
CA GLY A 69 -9.67 -26.10 -32.63
C GLY A 69 -9.68 -27.04 -33.85
N SER A 70 -8.67 -26.97 -34.70
CA SER A 70 -8.40 -27.94 -35.78
C SER A 70 -7.60 -29.17 -35.32
N LEU A 71 -7.12 -29.22 -34.06
CA LEU A 71 -6.55 -30.43 -33.46
C LEU A 71 -7.68 -31.44 -33.29
N GLY A 72 -7.68 -32.51 -34.07
CA GLY A 72 -8.72 -33.55 -34.05
C GLY A 72 -8.94 -34.18 -32.67
N ARG A 73 -9.93 -35.09 -32.59
CA ARG A 73 -10.30 -35.79 -31.34
C ARG A 73 -9.09 -36.43 -30.67
N THR A 74 -8.66 -35.86 -29.56
CA THR A 74 -7.55 -36.36 -28.74
C THR A 74 -8.10 -37.37 -27.75
N THR A 75 -7.66 -38.63 -27.82
CA THR A 75 -8.14 -39.69 -26.92
C THR A 75 -7.24 -39.82 -25.68
N THR A 76 -7.78 -40.36 -24.59
CA THR A 76 -7.00 -40.68 -23.38
C THR A 76 -5.80 -41.58 -23.71
N GLY A 77 -5.98 -42.55 -24.60
CA GLY A 77 -4.90 -43.43 -25.07
C GLY A 77 -3.74 -42.66 -25.71
N ALA A 78 -4.04 -41.72 -26.61
CA ALA A 78 -3.01 -40.89 -27.26
C ALA A 78 -2.26 -40.00 -26.26
N ILE A 79 -2.88 -39.60 -25.15
CA ILE A 79 -2.21 -38.80 -24.11
C ILE A 79 -1.35 -39.66 -23.19
N VAL A 80 -1.81 -40.88 -22.86
CA VAL A 80 -1.00 -41.84 -22.11
C VAL A 80 0.27 -42.20 -22.87
N GLU A 81 0.19 -42.46 -24.18
CA GLU A 81 1.38 -42.71 -25.01
C GLU A 81 2.37 -41.54 -24.97
N ARG A 82 1.88 -40.30 -25.07
CA ARG A 82 2.72 -39.09 -24.98
C ARG A 82 3.38 -38.93 -23.62
N LEU A 83 2.69 -39.27 -22.54
CA LEU A 83 3.26 -39.23 -21.18
C LEU A 83 4.32 -40.32 -20.98
N VAL A 84 4.12 -41.51 -21.56
CA VAL A 84 5.11 -42.59 -21.57
C VAL A 84 6.36 -42.17 -22.33
N ASP A 85 6.20 -41.60 -23.53
CA ASP A 85 7.31 -41.08 -24.32
C ASP A 85 8.03 -39.95 -23.59
N LEU A 86 7.29 -39.00 -23.01
CA LEU A 86 7.87 -37.91 -22.23
C LEU A 86 8.68 -38.42 -21.05
N ARG A 87 8.15 -39.40 -20.31
CA ARG A 87 8.86 -40.03 -19.18
C ARG A 87 10.17 -40.69 -19.63
N ARG A 88 10.16 -41.38 -20.77
CA ARG A 88 11.37 -42.01 -21.33
C ARG A 88 12.41 -40.96 -21.70
N HIS A 89 12.05 -39.96 -22.50
CA HIS A 89 12.97 -38.91 -22.94
C HIS A 89 13.55 -38.10 -21.76
N LEU A 90 12.75 -37.78 -20.74
CA LEU A 90 13.23 -37.09 -19.55
C LEU A 90 14.21 -37.95 -18.72
N ALA A 91 14.00 -39.28 -18.69
CA ALA A 91 14.92 -40.20 -18.03
C ALA A 91 16.26 -40.27 -18.77
N ASP A 92 16.22 -40.31 -20.11
CA ASP A 92 17.41 -40.30 -20.96
C ASP A 92 18.19 -38.99 -20.81
N ASP A 93 17.50 -37.83 -20.87
CA ASP A 93 18.10 -36.50 -20.68
C ASP A 93 18.73 -36.36 -19.28
N TYR A 94 18.13 -36.95 -18.24
CA TYR A 94 18.68 -36.97 -16.88
C TYR A 94 19.95 -37.84 -16.76
N GLN A 95 19.99 -38.99 -17.45
CA GLN A 95 21.17 -39.86 -17.51
C GLN A 95 22.30 -39.22 -18.34
N GLY A 96 21.94 -38.48 -19.39
CA GLY A 96 22.86 -37.76 -20.28
C GLY A 96 23.41 -36.43 -19.74
N TRP A 97 23.11 -36.07 -18.49
CA TRP A 97 23.49 -34.79 -17.85
C TRP A 97 22.91 -33.54 -18.53
N GLU A 98 21.85 -33.68 -19.33
CA GLU A 98 21.20 -32.54 -20.01
C GLU A 98 20.20 -31.81 -19.10
N GLU A 99 19.54 -32.51 -18.17
CA GLU A 99 18.47 -31.96 -17.33
C GLU A 99 18.65 -32.31 -15.83
N PRO A 100 18.20 -31.45 -14.89
CA PRO A 100 18.21 -31.74 -13.47
C PRO A 100 17.14 -32.77 -13.07
N TYR A 101 17.35 -33.47 -11.94
CA TYR A 101 16.38 -34.44 -11.41
C TYR A 101 15.01 -33.83 -11.06
N THR A 102 14.94 -32.51 -10.91
CA THR A 102 13.70 -31.76 -10.65
C THR A 102 12.76 -31.72 -11.87
N ARG A 103 13.23 -32.07 -13.08
CA ARG A 103 12.46 -32.07 -14.33
C ARG A 103 11.79 -33.41 -14.68
N VAL A 104 11.87 -34.42 -13.81
CA VAL A 104 11.26 -35.73 -14.05
C VAL A 104 9.75 -35.71 -13.78
N LEU A 105 8.98 -36.40 -14.63
CA LEU A 105 7.53 -36.53 -14.55
C LEU A 105 7.10 -37.24 -13.24
N THR A 106 6.35 -36.56 -12.39
CA THR A 106 5.82 -37.14 -11.14
C THR A 106 4.43 -37.76 -11.35
N ALA A 107 3.97 -38.57 -10.39
CA ALA A 107 2.62 -39.12 -10.41
C ALA A 107 1.54 -38.01 -10.40
N GLU A 108 1.78 -36.93 -9.66
CA GLU A 108 0.90 -35.76 -9.59
C GLU A 108 0.78 -35.06 -10.96
N ASP A 109 1.89 -34.94 -11.70
CA ASP A 109 1.90 -34.35 -13.04
C ASP A 109 1.05 -35.18 -14.01
N VAL A 110 1.20 -36.51 -13.98
CA VAL A 110 0.40 -37.46 -14.79
C VAL A 110 -1.08 -37.30 -14.49
N LEU A 111 -1.45 -37.29 -13.21
CA LEU A 111 -2.84 -37.15 -12.78
C LEU A 111 -3.43 -35.81 -13.16
N THR A 112 -2.65 -34.73 -13.08
CA THR A 112 -3.09 -33.39 -13.50
C THR A 112 -3.37 -33.33 -15.01
N VAL A 113 -2.56 -34.00 -15.83
CA VAL A 113 -2.80 -34.12 -17.28
C VAL A 113 -4.08 -34.90 -17.57
N LEU A 114 -4.24 -36.07 -16.94
CA LEU A 114 -5.43 -36.90 -17.11
C LEU A 114 -6.69 -36.19 -16.60
N TYR A 115 -6.56 -35.40 -15.55
CA TYR A 115 -7.66 -34.59 -15.02
C TYR A 115 -8.16 -33.55 -16.03
N LYS A 116 -7.24 -32.83 -16.69
CA LYS A 116 -7.59 -31.85 -17.73
C LYS A 116 -8.34 -32.46 -18.92
N LEU A 117 -8.30 -33.78 -19.12
CA LEU A 117 -9.12 -34.49 -20.11
C LEU A 117 -10.55 -34.80 -19.65
N ILE A 118 -10.79 -34.89 -18.35
CA ILE A 118 -12.04 -35.42 -17.76
C ILE A 118 -12.87 -34.31 -17.12
N ASP A 119 -12.27 -33.17 -16.77
CA ASP A 119 -13.00 -32.06 -16.14
C ASP A 119 -14.16 -31.57 -17.03
N LEU A 120 -15.30 -31.31 -16.37
CA LEU A 120 -16.52 -30.78 -16.98
C LEU A 120 -16.43 -29.27 -17.10
N THR A 121 -16.50 -28.76 -18.33
CA THR A 121 -16.58 -27.34 -18.66
C THR A 121 -17.82 -26.70 -18.02
N PRO A 122 -17.84 -25.36 -17.85
CA PRO A 122 -19.00 -24.66 -17.30
C PRO A 122 -20.30 -24.98 -18.05
N THR A 123 -20.23 -25.09 -19.38
CA THR A 123 -21.37 -25.44 -20.24
C THR A 123 -21.88 -26.86 -19.99
N GLU A 124 -20.99 -27.83 -19.79
CA GLU A 124 -21.39 -29.21 -19.49
C GLU A 124 -22.00 -29.33 -18.08
N ARG A 125 -21.47 -28.61 -17.09
CA ARG A 125 -22.04 -28.58 -15.73
C ARG A 125 -23.45 -28.00 -15.71
N GLN A 126 -23.68 -26.93 -16.47
CA GLN A 126 -25.00 -26.33 -16.65
C GLN A 126 -25.96 -27.30 -17.35
N GLN A 127 -25.53 -27.97 -18.42
CA GLN A 127 -26.34 -28.99 -19.11
C GLN A 127 -26.72 -30.16 -18.19
N LEU A 128 -25.84 -30.51 -17.25
CA LEU A 128 -26.04 -31.59 -16.29
C LEU A 128 -26.72 -31.15 -14.99
N ASN A 129 -27.10 -29.86 -14.84
CA ASN A 129 -27.62 -29.27 -13.60
C ASN A 129 -26.75 -29.57 -12.35
N LEU A 130 -25.43 -29.67 -12.54
CA LEU A 130 -24.50 -29.92 -11.44
C LEU A 130 -24.16 -28.59 -10.74
N PRO A 131 -24.13 -28.56 -9.39
CA PRO A 131 -23.76 -27.35 -8.66
C PRO A 131 -22.30 -26.96 -8.98
N ALA A 132 -22.06 -25.65 -9.09
CA ALA A 132 -20.71 -25.11 -9.13
C ALA A 132 -20.07 -25.35 -7.74
N GLY A 133 -19.03 -26.16 -7.71
CA GLY A 133 -18.35 -26.57 -6.48
C GLY A 133 -16.95 -27.06 -6.79
N ASP A 134 -16.08 -27.06 -5.78
CA ASP A 134 -14.71 -27.59 -5.83
C ASP A 134 -14.64 -29.13 -5.92
N GLY A 135 -15.44 -29.70 -6.83
CA GLY A 135 -15.33 -31.05 -7.32
C GLY A 135 -13.92 -31.33 -7.84
N LEU A 136 -13.14 -30.32 -8.22
CA LEU A 136 -11.77 -30.47 -8.72
C LEU A 136 -10.83 -31.06 -7.65
N THR A 137 -10.87 -30.54 -6.43
CA THR A 137 -9.99 -30.98 -5.33
C THR A 137 -10.46 -32.32 -4.78
N LEU A 138 -11.78 -32.45 -4.64
CA LEU A 138 -12.42 -33.67 -4.18
C LEU A 138 -12.32 -34.79 -5.20
N LEU A 139 -12.37 -34.53 -6.51
CA LEU A 139 -12.32 -35.52 -7.60
C LEU A 139 -10.88 -35.85 -8.02
N GLN A 140 -9.94 -34.90 -8.03
CA GLN A 140 -8.52 -35.19 -8.26
C GLN A 140 -7.98 -36.12 -7.15
N ARG A 141 -8.44 -35.91 -5.91
CA ARG A 141 -8.14 -36.79 -4.76
C ARG A 141 -9.04 -38.03 -4.69
N ALA A 142 -10.32 -37.95 -5.06
CA ALA A 142 -11.18 -39.12 -5.12
C ALA A 142 -10.77 -40.06 -6.25
N LEU A 143 -10.25 -39.59 -7.39
CA LEU A 143 -9.71 -40.45 -8.45
C LEU A 143 -8.39 -41.13 -8.03
N LEU A 144 -7.53 -40.41 -7.29
CA LEU A 144 -6.36 -40.98 -6.60
C LEU A 144 -6.76 -42.10 -5.61
N ILE A 145 -7.89 -41.93 -4.93
CA ILE A 145 -8.42 -42.90 -3.94
C ILE A 145 -9.25 -44.02 -4.59
N LEU A 146 -10.00 -43.75 -5.66
CA LEU A 146 -10.83 -44.71 -6.39
C LEU A 146 -9.99 -45.76 -7.12
N GLN A 147 -8.70 -45.49 -7.37
CA GLN A 147 -7.73 -46.53 -7.75
C GLN A 147 -7.47 -47.55 -6.62
N THR A 148 -7.90 -47.28 -5.39
CA THR A 148 -7.64 -48.15 -4.23
C THR A 148 -8.89 -48.69 -3.55
N VAL A 149 -10.04 -48.00 -3.59
CA VAL A 149 -11.26 -48.48 -2.89
C VAL A 149 -12.52 -48.00 -3.63
N GLY A 150 -13.39 -48.94 -4.02
CA GLY A 150 -14.63 -48.66 -4.75
C GLY A 150 -15.84 -48.30 -3.88
N GLY A 151 -16.75 -47.49 -4.45
CA GLY A 151 -18.12 -47.21 -3.96
C GLY A 151 -18.25 -45.91 -3.14
N LEU A 152 -19.09 -44.97 -3.59
CA LEU A 152 -19.30 -43.64 -3.00
C LEU A 152 -20.80 -43.34 -2.79
N GLU A 153 -21.12 -42.63 -1.71
CA GLU A 153 -21.86 -41.35 -1.70
C GLU A 153 -22.16 -40.89 -0.25
N ASN A 154 -21.37 -39.96 0.31
CA ASN A 154 -21.78 -39.12 1.45
C ASN A 154 -20.81 -37.94 1.72
N TYR A 155 -21.29 -36.78 2.19
CA TYR A 155 -20.47 -35.58 2.42
C TYR A 155 -19.43 -35.76 3.55
N GLU A 156 -19.74 -36.53 4.59
CA GLU A 156 -18.75 -36.94 5.62
C GLU A 156 -17.68 -37.90 5.06
N MET A 157 -18.06 -38.72 4.08
CA MET A 157 -17.15 -39.60 3.36
C MET A 157 -16.17 -38.75 2.54
N LEU A 158 -16.64 -37.70 1.87
CA LEU A 158 -15.77 -36.76 1.15
C LEU A 158 -14.76 -36.08 2.09
N LEU A 159 -15.16 -35.73 3.32
CA LEU A 159 -14.25 -35.14 4.31
C LEU A 159 -13.24 -36.17 4.88
N ARG A 160 -13.64 -37.44 5.05
CA ARG A 160 -12.73 -38.55 5.41
C ARG A 160 -11.81 -38.95 4.26
N VAL A 161 -12.31 -38.98 3.02
CA VAL A 161 -11.58 -39.24 1.77
C VAL A 161 -10.59 -38.10 1.53
N TYR A 162 -10.99 -36.85 1.77
CA TYR A 162 -10.09 -35.70 1.76
C TYR A 162 -8.96 -35.95 2.75
N LYS A 163 -9.26 -36.23 4.03
CA LYS A 163 -8.24 -36.57 5.05
C LYS A 163 -7.36 -37.75 4.64
N ALA A 164 -7.93 -38.81 4.08
CA ALA A 164 -7.19 -39.98 3.59
C ALA A 164 -6.27 -39.64 2.42
N ALA A 165 -6.70 -38.78 1.49
CA ALA A 165 -5.93 -38.37 0.33
C ALA A 165 -4.75 -37.47 0.68
N ILE A 166 -4.83 -36.71 1.78
CA ILE A 166 -3.68 -35.98 2.34
C ILE A 166 -2.87 -36.79 3.32
N GLY A 167 -3.17 -38.08 3.52
CA GLY A 167 -2.49 -38.89 4.52
C GLY A 167 -2.73 -38.41 5.96
N LEU A 168 -3.82 -37.66 6.19
CA LEU A 168 -4.33 -37.27 7.52
C LEU A 168 -5.46 -38.21 8.01
N ASP A 169 -5.66 -39.36 7.35
CA ASP A 169 -6.53 -40.40 7.86
C ASP A 169 -5.75 -41.30 8.83
N PHE A 170 -5.77 -40.88 10.07
CA PHE A 170 -5.18 -41.55 11.23
C PHE A 170 -6.04 -42.71 11.74
N THR A 171 -7.14 -43.07 11.05
CA THR A 171 -8.04 -44.14 11.49
C THR A 171 -7.62 -45.52 10.97
N LYS A 172 -6.71 -45.60 9.99
CA LYS A 172 -6.12 -46.87 9.53
C LYS A 172 -5.25 -47.46 10.63
N ALA A 173 -5.52 -48.72 11.00
CA ALA A 173 -4.77 -49.48 11.98
C ALA A 173 -3.39 -49.89 11.42
N GLU A 174 -2.47 -48.94 11.31
CA GLU A 174 -1.05 -49.21 11.05
C GLU A 174 -0.34 -49.58 12.36
N PRO A 175 0.68 -50.46 12.32
CA PRO A 175 1.39 -50.89 13.52
C PRO A 175 2.01 -49.67 14.23
N THR A 176 1.72 -49.52 15.53
CA THR A 176 2.21 -48.37 16.31
C THR A 176 3.73 -48.33 16.35
N LEU A 177 4.31 -47.16 16.10
CA LEU A 177 5.74 -46.94 16.27
C LEU A 177 6.07 -46.98 17.76
N ASN A 178 6.82 -47.99 18.17
CA ASN A 178 7.17 -48.18 19.59
C ASN A 178 8.51 -47.55 19.96
N THR A 179 9.36 -47.22 18.97
CA THR A 179 10.70 -46.66 19.19
C THR A 179 11.06 -45.61 18.14
N LEU A 180 11.99 -44.71 18.50
CA LEU A 180 12.58 -43.74 17.56
C LEU A 180 13.26 -44.41 16.35
N LEU A 181 13.86 -45.59 16.52
CA LEU A 181 14.49 -46.33 15.44
C LEU A 181 13.45 -46.78 14.41
N ALA A 182 12.28 -47.24 14.84
CA ALA A 182 11.18 -47.61 13.96
C ALA A 182 10.68 -46.41 13.14
N ALA A 183 10.64 -45.21 13.75
CA ALA A 183 10.32 -43.98 13.03
C ALA A 183 11.41 -43.64 11.99
N ASP A 184 12.69 -43.75 12.35
CA ASP A 184 13.83 -43.48 11.47
C ASP A 184 13.88 -44.42 10.25
N GLU A 185 13.55 -45.71 10.44
CA GLU A 185 13.41 -46.69 9.36
C GLU A 185 12.25 -46.36 8.43
N LEU A 186 11.09 -46.00 8.99
CA LEU A 186 9.92 -45.60 8.22
C LEU A 186 10.21 -44.36 7.36
N ILE A 187 10.91 -43.36 7.91
CA ILE A 187 11.33 -42.17 7.14
C ILE A 187 12.19 -42.60 5.95
N THR A 188 13.18 -43.46 6.18
CA THR A 188 14.12 -43.88 5.13
C THR A 188 13.38 -44.59 3.99
N ARG A 189 12.52 -45.56 4.33
CA ARG A 189 11.65 -46.24 3.34
C ARG A 189 10.74 -45.28 2.60
N THR A 190 10.15 -44.31 3.30
CA THR A 190 9.23 -43.34 2.69
C THR A 190 9.95 -42.39 1.73
N VAL A 191 11.15 -41.93 2.08
CA VAL A 191 11.97 -41.06 1.21
C VAL A 191 12.45 -41.83 -0.03
N GLU A 192 12.86 -43.09 0.12
CA GLU A 192 13.22 -43.96 -1.00
C GLU A 192 12.04 -44.14 -1.96
N GLN A 193 10.86 -44.51 -1.42
CA GLN A 193 9.62 -44.65 -2.20
C GLN A 193 9.22 -43.35 -2.90
N ALA A 194 9.32 -42.21 -2.21
CA ALA A 194 8.99 -40.91 -2.77
C ALA A 194 9.92 -40.50 -3.93
N LEU A 195 11.08 -41.14 -4.09
CA LEU A 195 12.06 -40.88 -5.13
C LEU A 195 12.24 -42.05 -6.12
N ASP A 196 11.39 -43.08 -6.06
CA ASP A 196 11.52 -44.30 -6.87
C ASP A 196 11.47 -44.07 -8.38
N TYR A 197 10.77 -43.02 -8.80
CA TYR A 197 10.68 -42.64 -10.20
C TYR A 197 12.00 -42.09 -10.78
N LEU A 198 13.00 -41.76 -9.95
CA LEU A 198 14.29 -41.24 -10.41
C LEU A 198 15.20 -42.35 -10.94
N PRO A 199 15.81 -42.21 -12.14
CA PRO A 199 16.79 -43.17 -12.64
C PRO A 199 18.06 -43.21 -11.77
N ASN A 200 18.73 -44.37 -11.71
CA ASN A 200 20.03 -44.48 -11.07
C ASN A 200 21.12 -43.90 -12.00
N ARG A 201 21.84 -42.87 -11.53
CA ARG A 201 23.01 -42.34 -12.25
C ARG A 201 24.21 -43.26 -12.08
N THR A 202 24.82 -43.68 -13.17
CA THR A 202 26.11 -44.39 -13.16
C THR A 202 27.25 -43.39 -12.98
N THR A 203 28.06 -43.55 -11.93
CA THR A 203 29.13 -42.67 -11.44
C THR A 203 30.38 -42.61 -12.34
N LYS A 204 30.25 -42.21 -13.62
CA LYS A 204 31.39 -42.17 -14.56
C LYS A 204 31.64 -40.82 -15.26
N GLY A 205 31.43 -39.68 -14.59
CA GLY A 205 31.73 -38.35 -15.16
C GLY A 205 32.47 -37.43 -14.18
N GLN A 206 33.38 -36.60 -14.70
CA GLN A 206 34.25 -35.68 -13.93
C GLN A 206 33.54 -34.42 -13.36
N ASP A 207 32.27 -34.18 -13.70
CA ASP A 207 31.48 -33.02 -13.24
C ASP A 207 30.47 -33.38 -12.13
N GLU A 208 30.91 -34.06 -11.07
CA GLU A 208 30.09 -34.33 -9.87
C GLU A 208 29.59 -33.04 -9.16
N SER A 209 30.16 -31.87 -9.50
CA SER A 209 29.86 -30.60 -8.84
C SER A 209 28.48 -30.03 -9.17
N ARG A 210 27.89 -30.37 -10.32
CA ARG A 210 26.68 -29.68 -10.82
C ARG A 210 25.36 -30.28 -10.32
N PHE A 211 25.28 -31.59 -10.11
CA PHE A 211 24.01 -32.27 -9.77
C PHE A 211 24.24 -33.55 -8.93
N PRO A 212 23.56 -33.72 -7.77
CA PRO A 212 23.75 -34.87 -6.89
C PRO A 212 23.17 -36.18 -7.46
N SER A 213 23.73 -37.33 -7.05
CA SER A 213 23.18 -38.66 -7.37
C SER A 213 21.90 -38.96 -6.57
N ARG A 214 21.07 -39.89 -7.07
CA ARG A 214 19.84 -40.34 -6.36
C ARG A 214 20.14 -40.79 -4.93
N SER A 215 21.16 -41.64 -4.75
CA SER A 215 21.57 -42.16 -3.43
C SER A 215 21.94 -41.03 -2.45
N LYS A 216 22.79 -40.08 -2.88
CA LYS A 216 23.19 -38.93 -2.06
C LYS A 216 22.01 -38.00 -1.73
N THR A 217 21.04 -37.90 -2.63
CA THR A 217 19.82 -37.11 -2.42
C THR A 217 18.89 -37.77 -1.41
N VAL A 218 18.68 -39.09 -1.51
CA VAL A 218 17.94 -39.89 -0.53
C VAL A 218 18.55 -39.74 0.85
N GLU A 219 19.86 -39.87 0.98
CA GLU A 219 20.58 -39.71 2.25
C GLU A 219 20.36 -38.31 2.85
N ASN A 220 20.56 -37.26 2.06
CA ASN A 220 20.37 -35.87 2.49
C ASN A 220 18.94 -35.58 2.94
N LEU A 221 17.93 -36.01 2.18
CA LEU A 221 16.52 -35.77 2.50
C LEU A 221 16.06 -36.61 3.70
N THR A 222 16.58 -37.83 3.84
CA THR A 222 16.35 -38.67 5.03
C THR A 222 16.89 -37.99 6.28
N LEU A 223 18.11 -37.44 6.22
CA LEU A 223 18.70 -36.67 7.33
C LEU A 223 17.86 -35.43 7.68
N LYS A 224 17.34 -34.70 6.67
CA LYS A 224 16.46 -33.55 6.88
C LYS A 224 15.15 -33.94 7.54
N ALA A 225 14.48 -34.99 7.05
CA ALA A 225 13.22 -35.47 7.63
C ALA A 225 13.40 -35.97 9.07
N LYS A 226 14.48 -36.72 9.35
CA LYS A 226 14.87 -37.12 10.72
C LYS A 226 15.10 -35.91 11.62
N ARG A 227 15.78 -34.88 11.11
CA ARG A 227 16.03 -33.63 11.84
C ARG A 227 14.74 -32.90 12.19
N GLU A 228 13.78 -32.80 11.27
CA GLU A 228 12.49 -32.15 11.56
C GLU A 228 11.68 -32.93 12.60
N ILE A 229 11.63 -34.27 12.54
CA ILE A 229 10.97 -35.08 13.59
C ILE A 229 11.63 -34.87 14.95
N ARG A 230 12.97 -34.89 15.00
CA ARG A 230 13.71 -34.62 16.25
C ARG A 230 13.48 -33.20 16.76
N ARG A 231 13.41 -32.22 15.87
CA ARG A 231 13.06 -30.83 16.21
C ARG A 231 11.65 -30.73 16.77
N LEU A 232 10.71 -31.51 16.24
CA LEU A 232 9.35 -31.59 16.77
C LEU A 232 9.34 -32.15 18.18
N LEU A 233 10.06 -33.25 18.41
CA LEU A 233 10.24 -33.85 19.73
C LEU A 233 10.88 -32.88 20.73
N ALA A 234 11.95 -32.18 20.35
CA ALA A 234 12.62 -31.22 21.22
C ALA A 234 11.70 -30.05 21.65
N ARG A 235 10.90 -29.52 20.72
CA ARG A 235 10.00 -28.38 20.95
C ARG A 235 8.72 -28.75 21.70
N SER A 236 8.36 -30.02 21.74
CA SER A 236 7.26 -30.53 22.60
C SER A 236 7.60 -30.55 24.10
N GLY A 237 8.80 -30.13 24.50
CA GLY A 237 9.23 -30.02 25.91
C GLY A 237 9.81 -31.30 26.51
N ASN A 238 9.66 -32.46 25.84
CA ASN A 238 10.09 -33.76 26.39
C ASN A 238 11.61 -34.00 26.43
N GLN A 239 12.42 -33.11 25.82
CA GLN A 239 13.88 -33.19 25.88
C GLN A 239 14.52 -32.23 26.89
N GLN A 240 13.75 -31.41 27.62
CA GLN A 240 14.31 -30.43 28.54
C GLN A 240 14.82 -31.02 29.88
N ASN A 241 14.47 -32.28 30.19
CA ASN A 241 15.10 -33.03 31.28
C ASN A 241 16.17 -33.95 30.69
N SER A 242 17.41 -33.46 30.59
CA SER A 242 18.57 -34.20 30.04
C SER A 242 19.05 -35.37 30.93
N VAL A 243 18.23 -35.83 31.86
CA VAL A 243 18.49 -36.95 32.76
C VAL A 243 17.18 -37.73 32.90
N MET A 244 16.90 -38.70 32.01
CA MET A 244 16.17 -39.96 32.26
C MET A 244 15.65 -40.63 30.96
N ASP A 245 15.92 -41.94 30.87
CA ASP A 245 15.43 -43.06 30.05
C ASP A 245 14.81 -42.87 28.65
N SER A 246 15.29 -43.72 27.72
CA SER A 246 14.69 -43.99 26.41
C SER A 246 13.20 -44.38 26.48
N THR A 247 12.74 -44.87 27.63
CA THR A 247 11.34 -45.27 27.88
C THR A 247 10.35 -44.09 27.79
N ILE A 248 10.75 -42.88 28.19
CA ILE A 248 9.89 -41.68 28.10
C ILE A 248 9.75 -41.24 26.64
N VAL A 249 10.85 -41.26 25.88
CA VAL A 249 10.84 -40.92 24.45
C VAL A 249 10.03 -41.94 23.66
N ASP A 250 10.20 -43.23 23.95
CA ASP A 250 9.45 -44.32 23.32
C ASP A 250 7.95 -44.26 23.67
N SER A 251 7.58 -43.82 24.88
CA SER A 251 6.18 -43.56 25.25
C SER A 251 5.56 -42.41 24.45
N TYR A 252 6.31 -41.33 24.21
CA TYR A 252 5.87 -40.22 23.39
C TYR A 252 5.76 -40.60 21.91
N VAL A 253 6.74 -41.35 21.37
CA VAL A 253 6.70 -41.88 20.00
C VAL A 253 5.44 -42.72 19.81
N ARG A 254 5.15 -43.60 20.78
CA ARG A 254 3.96 -44.48 20.76
C ARG A 254 2.64 -43.70 20.82
N GLN A 255 2.62 -42.56 21.50
CA GLN A 255 1.40 -41.77 21.71
C GLN A 255 1.16 -40.71 20.62
N TYR A 256 2.22 -40.14 20.02
CA TYR A 256 2.10 -38.94 19.17
C TYR A 256 2.72 -39.06 17.77
N LEU A 257 3.66 -39.98 17.52
CA LEU A 257 4.23 -40.21 16.18
C LEU A 257 3.53 -41.40 15.51
N GLN A 258 2.32 -41.17 15.00
CA GLN A 258 1.66 -42.20 14.20
C GLN A 258 2.42 -42.46 12.87
N PRO A 259 2.44 -43.70 12.36
CA PRO A 259 3.16 -44.02 11.13
C PRO A 259 2.73 -43.15 9.93
N ALA A 260 1.42 -42.94 9.74
CA ALA A 260 0.87 -42.05 8.71
C ALA A 260 1.40 -40.60 8.82
N PHE A 261 1.52 -40.06 10.04
CA PHE A 261 2.08 -38.73 10.28
C PHE A 261 3.56 -38.66 9.86
N VAL A 262 4.35 -39.65 10.29
CA VAL A 262 5.79 -39.73 9.96
C VAL A 262 6.01 -39.87 8.45
N ALA A 263 5.24 -40.72 7.79
CA ALA A 263 5.30 -40.91 6.34
C ALA A 263 4.92 -39.62 5.59
N LYS A 264 3.82 -38.97 5.97
CA LYS A 264 3.37 -37.75 5.32
C LYS A 264 4.32 -36.56 5.55
N LEU A 265 4.89 -36.43 6.75
CA LEU A 265 5.92 -35.43 7.03
C LEU A 265 7.17 -35.67 6.18
N ALA A 266 7.64 -36.91 6.06
CA ALA A 266 8.78 -37.25 5.22
C ALA A 266 8.52 -36.92 3.73
N GLN A 267 7.35 -37.27 3.20
CA GLN A 267 6.93 -36.91 1.84
C GLN A 267 6.89 -35.38 1.64
N SER A 268 6.39 -34.65 2.63
CA SER A 268 6.26 -33.18 2.55
C SER A 268 7.63 -32.50 2.61
N VAL A 269 8.58 -33.02 3.38
CA VAL A 269 9.98 -32.54 3.36
C VAL A 269 10.59 -32.74 1.97
N VAL A 270 10.40 -33.91 1.35
CA VAL A 270 10.89 -34.17 -0.03
C VAL A 270 10.24 -33.21 -1.04
N ALA A 271 8.91 -33.04 -0.98
CA ALA A 271 8.17 -32.18 -1.90
C ALA A 271 8.58 -30.69 -1.76
N ASN A 272 8.65 -30.20 -0.52
CA ASN A 272 9.04 -28.82 -0.23
C ASN A 272 10.48 -28.54 -0.67
N GLU A 273 11.42 -29.46 -0.41
CA GLU A 273 12.82 -29.30 -0.84
C GLU A 273 12.93 -29.23 -2.38
N ARG A 274 12.22 -30.10 -3.11
CA ARG A 274 12.18 -30.05 -4.57
C ARG A 274 11.58 -28.75 -5.11
N LEU A 275 10.52 -28.25 -4.47
CA LEU A 275 9.93 -26.98 -4.86
C LEU A 275 10.89 -25.83 -4.60
N THR A 276 11.58 -25.83 -3.46
CA THR A 276 12.58 -24.79 -3.13
C THR A 276 13.85 -24.86 -3.98
N ASP A 277 14.21 -26.02 -4.52
CA ASP A 277 15.31 -26.15 -5.49
C ASP A 277 14.95 -25.47 -6.82
N GLN A 278 13.67 -25.49 -7.22
CA GLN A 278 13.18 -24.79 -8.42
C GLN A 278 12.95 -23.30 -8.14
N PHE A 279 12.31 -22.98 -7.01
CA PHE A 279 11.95 -21.64 -6.57
C PHE A 279 12.63 -21.35 -5.23
N PRO A 280 13.89 -20.88 -5.22
CA PRO A 280 14.69 -20.70 -4.01
C PRO A 280 14.30 -19.43 -3.25
N ILE A 281 13.01 -19.33 -2.89
CA ILE A 281 12.36 -18.21 -2.21
C ILE A 281 11.94 -18.71 -0.83
N TYR A 282 12.33 -17.98 0.21
CA TYR A 282 12.14 -18.41 1.59
C TYR A 282 11.58 -17.28 2.43
N LEU A 283 10.64 -17.61 3.31
CA LEU A 283 10.15 -16.70 4.35
C LEU A 283 11.03 -16.82 5.61
N LYS A 284 11.67 -15.72 5.99
CA LYS A 284 12.65 -15.62 7.09
C LYS A 284 11.99 -15.26 8.41
N ARG A 285 11.15 -14.22 8.42
CA ARG A 285 10.53 -13.65 9.62
C ARG A 285 9.20 -13.01 9.26
N ILE A 286 8.24 -13.12 10.17
CA ILE A 286 7.01 -12.31 10.18
C ILE A 286 7.04 -11.48 11.46
N THR A 287 6.82 -10.18 11.32
CA THR A 287 6.70 -9.24 12.44
C THR A 287 5.31 -8.62 12.38
N LEU A 288 4.59 -8.68 13.51
CA LEU A 288 3.30 -8.03 13.72
C LEU A 288 3.49 -6.91 14.74
N THR A 289 3.11 -5.69 14.40
CA THR A 289 3.16 -4.53 15.30
C THR A 289 1.85 -3.76 15.23
N ALA A 290 1.32 -3.35 16.38
CA ALA A 290 0.24 -2.36 16.43
C ALA A 290 0.67 -1.10 15.66
N SER A 291 -0.24 -0.53 14.88
CA SER A 291 0.05 0.60 13.99
C SER A 291 -1.13 1.55 13.93
N GLY A 292 -0.86 2.85 13.79
CA GLY A 292 -1.91 3.86 13.78
C GLY A 292 -2.41 4.25 15.18
N PRO A 293 -3.39 5.16 15.24
CA PRO A 293 -3.97 5.64 16.48
C PRO A 293 -5.15 4.79 16.99
N LEU A 294 -5.49 3.69 16.29
CA LEU A 294 -6.56 2.78 16.68
C LEU A 294 -6.07 1.65 17.60
N PRO A 295 -6.95 1.07 18.43
CA PRO A 295 -8.36 1.42 18.59
C PRO A 295 -8.56 2.73 19.39
N PHE A 296 -9.64 3.46 19.12
CA PHE A 296 -10.01 4.58 19.99
C PHE A 296 -10.60 4.04 21.29
N ALA A 297 -10.06 4.51 22.42
CA ALA A 297 -10.52 4.13 23.76
C ALA A 297 -11.75 4.94 24.20
N ASP A 298 -12.69 5.15 23.27
CA ASP A 298 -13.92 5.91 23.51
C ASP A 298 -14.89 5.09 24.39
N ARG A 299 -15.52 5.75 25.36
CA ARG A 299 -16.49 5.11 26.27
C ARG A 299 -17.71 4.58 25.51
N GLU A 300 -18.08 5.21 24.41
CA GLU A 300 -19.28 4.87 23.62
C GLU A 300 -19.07 3.73 22.60
N LEU A 301 -17.84 3.19 22.50
CA LEU A 301 -17.49 2.12 21.57
C LEU A 301 -17.44 0.73 22.23
N ASP A 302 -17.69 0.61 23.54
CA ASP A 302 -17.72 -0.65 24.33
C ASP A 302 -16.47 -1.56 24.21
N VAL A 303 -15.36 -1.04 23.68
CA VAL A 303 -14.13 -1.82 23.38
C VAL A 303 -13.35 -2.19 24.65
N LEU A 304 -13.39 -1.30 25.66
CA LEU A 304 -12.76 -1.52 26.95
C LEU A 304 -13.84 -1.72 28.02
N LYS A 305 -14.12 -2.98 28.37
CA LYS A 305 -15.04 -3.36 29.48
C LYS A 305 -14.61 -2.83 30.84
N GLN A 306 -13.38 -2.32 30.95
CA GLN A 306 -12.89 -1.57 32.10
C GLN A 306 -12.83 -0.09 31.71
N ALA A 307 -13.59 0.74 32.42
CA ALA A 307 -13.71 2.17 32.18
C ALA A 307 -12.34 2.85 31.98
N GLY A 308 -12.01 3.16 30.72
CA GLY A 308 -10.92 4.09 30.42
C GLY A 308 -11.38 5.54 30.70
N PRO A 309 -10.51 6.41 31.24
CA PRO A 309 -10.82 7.82 31.52
C PRO A 309 -10.67 8.73 30.28
N TYR A 310 -10.77 8.20 29.06
CA TYR A 310 -10.47 8.95 27.84
C TYR A 310 -11.72 9.65 27.29
N PRO A 311 -11.63 10.93 26.88
CA PRO A 311 -12.74 11.64 26.25
C PRO A 311 -13.01 11.12 24.82
N PRO A 312 -14.24 11.30 24.30
CA PRO A 312 -14.64 10.76 22.99
C PRO A 312 -13.84 11.40 21.86
N LEU A 313 -13.26 10.59 20.98
CA LEU A 313 -12.45 11.08 19.85
C LEU A 313 -13.24 11.13 18.54
N LEU A 314 -14.50 10.70 18.52
CA LEU A 314 -15.41 10.80 17.36
C LEU A 314 -16.61 11.65 17.73
N HIS A 315 -17.12 12.44 16.79
CA HIS A 315 -18.23 13.34 17.08
C HIS A 315 -19.56 12.58 17.19
N PRO A 316 -20.25 12.56 18.34
CA PRO A 316 -21.45 11.71 18.53
C PRO A 316 -22.57 12.03 17.54
N ALA A 317 -22.77 13.30 17.20
CA ALA A 317 -23.79 13.68 16.23
C ALA A 317 -23.48 13.23 14.78
N LEU A 318 -22.20 13.07 14.43
CA LEU A 318 -21.81 12.56 13.10
C LEU A 318 -22.08 11.05 12.99
N ARG A 319 -22.08 10.33 14.11
CA ARG A 319 -22.41 8.89 14.18
C ARG A 319 -23.81 8.60 13.69
N LEU A 320 -24.76 9.45 14.04
CA LEU A 320 -26.17 9.30 13.66
C LEU A 320 -26.40 9.51 12.16
N LEU A 321 -25.48 10.21 11.48
CA LEU A 321 -25.50 10.42 10.03
C LEU A 321 -24.91 9.24 9.26
N ASP A 322 -24.12 8.40 9.94
CA ASP A 322 -23.55 7.18 9.39
C ASP A 322 -24.57 6.04 9.50
N GLN A 323 -25.66 6.15 8.74
CA GLN A 323 -26.57 5.02 8.53
C GLN A 323 -25.90 4.03 7.56
N PRO A 324 -25.99 2.70 7.78
CA PRO A 324 -25.48 1.72 6.83
C PRO A 324 -26.18 1.92 5.48
N GLY A 325 -25.48 2.57 4.55
CA GLY A 325 -26.03 2.98 3.28
C GLY A 325 -26.15 1.80 2.32
N GLY A 326 -27.33 1.17 2.29
CA GLY A 326 -27.75 0.26 1.22
C GLY A 326 -26.98 -1.08 1.10
N PRO A 327 -27.43 -2.01 0.23
CA PRO A 327 -27.07 -3.42 0.29
C PRO A 327 -25.69 -3.83 -0.25
N ASP A 328 -24.84 -2.91 -0.72
CA ASP A 328 -24.02 -3.30 -1.88
C ASP A 328 -22.60 -3.83 -1.63
N LEU A 329 -22.02 -3.77 -0.43
CA LEU A 329 -20.77 -4.50 -0.12
C LEU A 329 -20.64 -4.80 1.39
N PRO A 330 -20.24 -6.02 1.79
CA PRO A 330 -19.98 -6.35 3.20
C PRO A 330 -18.75 -5.58 3.72
N GLY A 331 -18.94 -4.76 4.74
CA GLY A 331 -17.87 -4.06 5.44
C GLY A 331 -18.38 -3.53 6.79
N PRO A 332 -17.50 -3.38 7.80
CA PRO A 332 -17.88 -2.76 9.06
C PRO A 332 -18.31 -1.31 8.82
N GLY A 333 -19.28 -0.83 9.61
CA GLY A 333 -19.64 0.60 9.60
C GLY A 333 -18.44 1.47 10.00
N ASP A 334 -18.44 2.76 9.67
CA ASP A 334 -17.28 3.62 9.94
C ASP A 334 -16.94 3.64 11.44
N TYR A 335 -17.95 3.71 12.31
CA TYR A 335 -17.73 3.68 13.77
C TYR A 335 -17.30 2.31 14.31
N GLU A 336 -17.60 1.23 13.59
CA GLU A 336 -17.11 -0.10 13.94
C GLU A 336 -15.60 -0.22 13.64
N LEU A 337 -15.11 0.44 12.59
CA LEU A 337 -13.65 0.53 12.31
C LEU A 337 -12.89 1.16 13.48
N ALA A 338 -13.46 2.17 14.13
CA ALA A 338 -12.81 2.88 15.24
C ALA A 338 -12.51 1.97 16.45
N SER A 339 -13.21 0.85 16.57
CA SER A 339 -13.03 -0.12 17.65
C SER A 339 -11.93 -1.15 17.39
N GLN A 340 -11.48 -1.27 16.14
CA GLN A 340 -10.58 -2.34 15.72
C GLN A 340 -9.13 -1.87 15.71
N GLU A 341 -8.21 -2.73 16.17
CA GLU A 341 -6.78 -2.44 16.13
C GLU A 341 -6.25 -2.53 14.69
N ALA A 342 -5.57 -1.47 14.24
CA ALA A 342 -4.84 -1.51 12.99
C ALA A 342 -3.45 -2.14 13.22
N THR A 343 -3.07 -3.09 12.37
CA THR A 343 -1.82 -3.84 12.51
C THR A 343 -0.93 -3.67 11.28
N LEU A 344 0.36 -3.44 11.52
CA LEU A 344 1.41 -3.50 10.51
C LEU A 344 2.01 -4.90 10.51
N VAL A 345 1.89 -5.58 9.38
CA VAL A 345 2.51 -6.88 9.15
C VAL A 345 3.67 -6.71 8.19
N THR A 346 4.85 -7.12 8.62
CA THR A 346 6.06 -7.12 7.79
C THR A 346 6.58 -8.54 7.66
N ALA A 347 6.73 -9.02 6.43
CA ALA A 347 7.36 -10.30 6.15
C ALA A 347 8.71 -10.10 5.45
N GLU A 348 9.74 -10.74 5.99
CA GLU A 348 11.08 -10.79 5.40
C GLU A 348 11.24 -12.05 4.58
N PHE A 349 11.68 -11.88 3.34
CA PHE A 349 11.98 -12.95 2.41
C PHE A 349 13.45 -12.94 2.06
N TYR A 350 13.95 -14.08 1.60
CA TYR A 350 15.21 -14.13 0.89
C TYR A 350 15.13 -15.04 -0.33
N VAL A 351 15.88 -14.67 -1.35
CA VAL A 351 15.95 -15.38 -2.63
C VAL A 351 17.40 -15.70 -2.94
N LYS A 352 17.69 -16.96 -3.29
CA LYS A 352 19.01 -17.29 -3.83
C LYS A 352 19.06 -16.90 -5.30
N VAL A 353 20.07 -16.12 -5.65
CA VAL A 353 20.21 -15.55 -6.98
C VAL A 353 20.80 -16.59 -7.95
N PRO A 354 20.27 -16.73 -9.18
CA PRO A 354 20.85 -17.61 -10.19
C PRO A 354 22.30 -17.25 -10.53
N GLU A 355 23.10 -18.24 -10.94
CA GLU A 355 24.45 -17.99 -11.47
C GLU A 355 24.38 -17.15 -12.75
N GLY A 356 25.13 -16.04 -12.82
CA GLY A 356 25.14 -15.14 -13.98
C GLY A 356 24.01 -14.11 -14.05
N TYR A 357 23.21 -13.96 -12.98
CA TYR A 357 22.14 -12.95 -12.90
C TYR A 357 22.64 -11.51 -13.15
N GLN A 358 21.91 -10.78 -14.00
CA GLN A 358 22.15 -9.36 -14.28
C GLN A 358 21.12 -8.50 -13.53
N PRO A 359 21.55 -7.61 -12.62
CA PRO A 359 20.63 -6.75 -11.88
C PRO A 359 19.98 -5.72 -12.80
N ALA A 360 18.71 -5.41 -12.54
CA ALA A 360 18.02 -4.29 -13.18
C ALA A 360 18.51 -2.95 -12.63
N VAL A 361 18.87 -2.90 -11.34
CA VAL A 361 19.41 -1.71 -10.67
C VAL A 361 20.64 -2.09 -9.86
N SER A 362 21.82 -1.97 -10.48
CA SER A 362 23.11 -2.39 -9.88
C SER A 362 23.41 -1.79 -8.51
N GLU A 363 23.08 -0.51 -8.29
CA GLU A 363 23.31 0.18 -7.01
C GLU A 363 22.47 -0.45 -5.88
N ILE A 364 21.21 -0.76 -6.15
CA ILE A 364 20.30 -1.36 -5.18
C ILE A 364 20.69 -2.81 -4.91
N PHE A 365 21.02 -3.56 -5.96
CA PHE A 365 21.47 -4.94 -5.83
C PHE A 365 22.70 -5.07 -4.90
N GLN A 366 23.66 -4.15 -4.99
CA GLN A 366 24.82 -4.15 -4.09
C GLN A 366 24.45 -3.95 -2.61
N GLY A 367 23.40 -3.16 -2.32
CA GLY A 367 22.90 -2.97 -0.95
C GLY A 367 22.03 -4.11 -0.42
N LEU A 368 21.32 -4.82 -1.31
CA LEU A 368 20.42 -5.93 -0.95
C LEU A 368 21.12 -7.28 -0.87
N THR A 369 22.28 -7.42 -1.51
CA THR A 369 22.98 -8.70 -1.59
C THR A 369 23.75 -9.02 -0.31
N SER A 370 23.78 -10.31 0.04
CA SER A 370 24.71 -10.81 1.05
C SER A 370 26.17 -10.60 0.61
N GLN A 371 27.12 -10.64 1.56
CA GLN A 371 28.56 -10.46 1.28
C GLN A 371 29.08 -11.36 0.13
N ASN A 372 28.46 -12.54 -0.05
CA ASN A 372 28.85 -13.51 -1.08
C ASN A 372 28.09 -13.34 -2.42
N ARG A 373 27.21 -12.33 -2.55
CA ARG A 373 26.34 -12.03 -3.71
C ARG A 373 25.44 -13.17 -4.20
N ARG A 374 25.21 -14.18 -3.36
CA ARG A 374 24.39 -15.37 -3.70
C ARG A 374 22.94 -15.27 -3.20
N ARG A 375 22.60 -14.21 -2.49
CA ARG A 375 21.29 -14.04 -1.82
C ARG A 375 20.88 -12.57 -1.82
N ILE A 376 19.62 -12.32 -2.16
CA ILE A 376 18.93 -11.03 -1.97
C ILE A 376 17.99 -11.20 -0.77
N ASP A 377 18.10 -10.29 0.20
CA ASP A 377 17.14 -10.15 1.30
C ASP A 377 16.21 -8.99 1.01
N PHE A 378 14.90 -9.18 1.18
CA PHE A 378 13.92 -8.10 1.03
C PHE A 378 12.76 -8.24 2.01
N SER A 379 12.06 -7.15 2.24
CA SER A 379 10.88 -7.12 3.11
C SER A 379 9.71 -6.46 2.42
N LEU A 380 8.51 -6.94 2.71
CA LEU A 380 7.26 -6.36 2.26
C LEU A 380 6.32 -6.21 3.44
N SER A 381 5.48 -5.19 3.40
CA SER A 381 4.54 -4.90 4.46
C SER A 381 3.12 -4.63 3.97
N SER A 382 2.17 -4.81 4.88
CA SER A 382 0.78 -4.40 4.73
C SER A 382 0.25 -3.90 6.07
N THR A 383 -0.38 -2.74 6.05
CA THR A 383 -1.10 -2.15 7.18
C THR A 383 -2.60 -2.21 6.95
N GLY A 384 -3.37 -2.07 8.02
CA GLY A 384 -4.82 -2.06 8.00
C GLY A 384 -5.46 -2.78 9.18
N ILE A 385 -6.78 -2.74 9.20
CA ILE A 385 -7.62 -3.50 10.12
C ILE A 385 -7.98 -4.85 9.51
N GLY A 386 -7.80 -5.93 10.26
CA GLY A 386 -8.34 -7.26 9.95
C GLY A 386 -7.51 -8.41 10.53
N GLY A 387 -7.78 -9.63 10.07
CA GLY A 387 -7.13 -10.83 10.59
C GLY A 387 -5.64 -10.91 10.25
N ALA A 388 -4.81 -11.25 11.25
CA ALA A 388 -3.36 -11.36 11.09
C ALA A 388 -2.95 -12.33 9.95
N LEU A 389 -3.64 -13.47 9.83
CA LEU A 389 -3.37 -14.44 8.76
C LEU A 389 -3.68 -13.85 7.37
N SER A 390 -4.81 -13.16 7.21
CA SER A 390 -5.18 -12.50 5.95
C SER A 390 -4.17 -11.42 5.55
N HIS A 391 -3.64 -10.65 6.51
CA HIS A 391 -2.53 -9.72 6.25
C HIS A 391 -1.28 -10.46 5.76
N VAL A 392 -0.88 -11.52 6.46
CA VAL A 392 0.31 -12.31 6.10
C VAL A 392 0.15 -12.89 4.69
N ILE A 393 -1.01 -13.48 4.39
CA ILE A 393 -1.33 -14.00 3.07
C ILE A 393 -1.31 -12.91 2.01
N LYS A 394 -1.87 -11.72 2.29
CA LYS A 394 -1.77 -10.58 1.39
C LYS A 394 -0.31 -10.20 1.12
N VAL A 395 0.55 -10.17 2.14
CA VAL A 395 1.98 -9.88 1.96
C VAL A 395 2.66 -10.96 1.12
N ILE A 396 2.30 -12.24 1.28
CA ILE A 396 2.79 -13.33 0.44
C ILE A 396 2.31 -13.17 -1.02
N ASN A 397 1.03 -12.85 -1.24
CA ASN A 397 0.49 -12.56 -2.58
C ASN A 397 1.23 -11.36 -3.21
N ARG A 398 1.46 -10.28 -2.46
CA ARG A 398 2.29 -9.14 -2.88
C ARG A 398 3.72 -9.56 -3.18
N ALA A 399 4.30 -10.50 -2.44
CA ALA A 399 5.66 -11.00 -2.66
C ALA A 399 5.77 -11.85 -3.94
N LEU A 400 4.79 -12.71 -4.21
CA LEU A 400 4.90 -13.73 -5.25
C LEU A 400 4.13 -13.44 -6.55
N LEU A 401 3.10 -12.60 -6.53
CA LEU A 401 2.18 -12.48 -7.67
C LEU A 401 2.13 -11.06 -8.25
N GLN A 402 2.35 -10.03 -7.43
CA GLN A 402 2.21 -8.64 -7.85
C GLN A 402 3.36 -8.18 -8.77
N ASP A 403 3.00 -7.58 -9.91
CA ASP A 403 3.91 -6.92 -10.86
C ASP A 403 5.07 -7.80 -11.36
N ILE A 404 4.82 -9.10 -11.56
CA ILE A 404 5.80 -10.03 -12.13
C ILE A 404 5.47 -10.26 -13.62
N PRO A 405 6.33 -9.85 -14.58
CA PRO A 405 5.99 -9.88 -16.01
C PRO A 405 5.57 -11.24 -16.55
N CYS A 406 6.18 -12.34 -16.07
CA CYS A 406 5.81 -13.69 -16.50
C CYS A 406 4.49 -14.19 -15.90
N LEU A 407 3.89 -13.45 -14.95
CA LEU A 407 2.57 -13.71 -14.38
C LEU A 407 1.50 -12.70 -14.82
N ARG A 408 1.77 -11.88 -15.86
CA ARG A 408 0.89 -10.77 -16.28
C ARG A 408 -0.57 -11.14 -16.55
N GLU A 409 -0.83 -12.39 -16.95
CA GLU A 409 -2.15 -12.94 -17.27
C GLU A 409 -2.96 -13.33 -16.02
N TYR A 410 -2.30 -13.43 -14.87
CA TYR A 410 -2.90 -13.78 -13.60
C TYR A 410 -3.23 -12.53 -12.78
N PHE A 411 -4.29 -12.62 -11.99
CA PHE A 411 -4.62 -11.63 -10.98
C PHE A 411 -3.61 -11.72 -9.84
N SER A 412 -3.31 -10.59 -9.19
CA SER A 412 -2.28 -10.50 -8.15
C SER A 412 -2.65 -11.19 -6.83
N ILE A 413 -3.76 -11.93 -6.80
CA ILE A 413 -4.31 -12.61 -5.64
C ILE A 413 -4.78 -13.98 -6.09
N ALA A 414 -4.31 -15.00 -5.39
CA ALA A 414 -4.81 -16.36 -5.51
C ALA A 414 -6.12 -16.52 -4.73
N HIS A 415 -7.01 -17.36 -5.23
CA HIS A 415 -8.22 -17.79 -4.53
C HIS A 415 -7.85 -18.94 -3.57
N ASP A 416 -7.98 -18.72 -2.27
CA ASP A 416 -7.73 -19.74 -1.24
C ASP A 416 -8.96 -20.66 -1.14
N VAL A 417 -8.85 -21.86 -1.72
CA VAL A 417 -9.92 -22.88 -1.77
C VAL A 417 -10.13 -23.51 -0.40
N THR A 418 -9.03 -23.93 0.23
CA THR A 418 -9.05 -24.45 1.60
C THR A 418 -7.79 -24.03 2.33
N SER A 419 -7.96 -23.47 3.52
CA SER A 419 -6.92 -23.35 4.52
C SER A 419 -7.40 -24.06 5.77
N THR A 420 -6.96 -25.31 5.94
CA THR A 420 -7.43 -26.15 7.05
C THR A 420 -6.34 -26.39 8.06
N GLN A 421 -6.76 -26.40 9.32
CA GLN A 421 -5.99 -26.95 10.42
C GLN A 421 -6.67 -28.20 10.90
N ALA A 422 -5.91 -29.30 10.94
CA ALA A 422 -6.26 -30.37 11.85
C ALA A 422 -5.65 -29.99 13.21
N ILE A 423 -6.44 -29.35 14.09
CA ILE A 423 -6.32 -29.70 15.50
C ILE A 423 -6.76 -31.16 15.51
N ILE A 424 -5.80 -32.09 15.64
CA ILE A 424 -6.12 -33.51 15.73
C ILE A 424 -7.09 -33.66 16.90
N ARG A 425 -8.37 -33.98 16.62
CA ARG A 425 -9.42 -34.02 17.64
C ARG A 425 -9.13 -35.06 18.72
N ASP A 426 -9.49 -34.67 19.94
CA ASP A 426 -9.81 -35.38 21.19
C ASP A 426 -8.94 -36.52 21.75
N ASN A 427 -8.02 -37.14 21.00
CA ASN A 427 -7.18 -38.23 21.55
C ASN A 427 -5.70 -38.22 21.15
N VAL A 428 -5.20 -37.25 20.36
CA VAL A 428 -3.77 -37.12 20.04
C VAL A 428 -3.36 -35.65 20.00
N ALA A 429 -2.41 -35.23 20.84
CA ALA A 429 -1.87 -33.87 20.79
C ALA A 429 -0.96 -33.72 19.55
N SER A 430 -1.35 -32.88 18.59
CA SER A 430 -0.57 -32.62 17.38
C SER A 430 0.35 -31.42 17.57
N PRO A 431 1.67 -31.51 17.31
CA PRO A 431 2.54 -30.36 17.16
C PRO A 431 2.32 -29.70 15.77
N VAL A 432 1.08 -29.24 15.55
CA VAL A 432 0.49 -28.39 14.48
C VAL A 432 0.94 -28.65 13.03
N TRP A 433 0.00 -29.18 12.22
CA TRP A 433 0.09 -29.37 10.76
C TRP A 433 -0.82 -28.38 10.02
N ALA A 434 -0.28 -27.69 9.01
CA ALA A 434 -0.98 -26.69 8.19
C ALA A 434 -1.08 -27.15 6.73
N HIS A 435 -2.27 -27.00 6.15
CA HIS A 435 -2.55 -27.29 4.75
C HIS A 435 -3.19 -26.08 4.06
N SER A 436 -2.64 -25.66 2.93
CA SER A 436 -3.18 -24.61 2.07
C SER A 436 -3.36 -25.12 0.65
N LEU A 437 -4.49 -24.77 0.03
CA LEU A 437 -4.80 -25.09 -1.35
C LEU A 437 -5.31 -23.82 -2.04
N VAL A 438 -4.71 -23.51 -3.19
CA VAL A 438 -4.95 -22.24 -3.89
C VAL A 438 -5.10 -22.42 -5.39
N LYS A 439 -5.88 -21.54 -6.01
CA LYS A 439 -5.98 -21.37 -7.47
C LYS A 439 -5.36 -20.02 -7.89
N LEU A 440 -4.49 -20.04 -8.91
CA LEU A 440 -4.04 -18.80 -9.55
C LEU A 440 -5.12 -18.29 -10.49
N CYS A 441 -5.73 -17.18 -10.10
CA CYS A 441 -6.86 -16.63 -10.82
C CYS A 441 -6.41 -15.99 -12.14
N HIS A 442 -6.92 -16.45 -13.28
CA HIS A 442 -6.71 -15.74 -14.54
C HIS A 442 -7.50 -14.42 -14.55
N LYS A 443 -6.89 -13.33 -15.03
CA LYS A 443 -7.57 -12.03 -15.16
C LYS A 443 -8.83 -12.12 -16.00
N LYS A 444 -8.80 -12.95 -17.05
CA LYS A 444 -9.94 -13.23 -17.93
C LYS A 444 -11.09 -13.91 -17.17
N THR A 445 -10.80 -14.95 -16.38
CA THR A 445 -11.81 -15.64 -15.56
C THR A 445 -12.47 -14.68 -14.56
N VAL A 446 -11.67 -13.84 -13.90
CA VAL A 446 -12.18 -12.81 -12.97
C VAL A 446 -13.08 -11.82 -13.71
N ALA A 447 -12.69 -11.38 -14.91
CA ALA A 447 -13.49 -10.50 -15.74
C ALA A 447 -14.82 -11.12 -16.18
N GLU A 448 -14.80 -12.35 -16.70
CA GLU A 448 -15.99 -13.11 -17.09
C GLU A 448 -16.95 -13.26 -15.91
N THR A 449 -16.41 -13.59 -14.73
CA THR A 449 -17.23 -13.71 -13.52
C THR A 449 -17.83 -12.38 -13.11
N LEU A 450 -17.07 -11.27 -13.18
CA LEU A 450 -17.57 -9.93 -12.89
C LEU A 450 -18.67 -9.49 -13.85
N GLN A 451 -18.55 -9.84 -15.14
CA GLN A 451 -19.56 -9.53 -16.16
C GLN A 451 -20.83 -10.40 -16.00
N ALA A 452 -20.70 -11.61 -15.44
CA ALA A 452 -21.82 -12.49 -15.15
C ALA A 452 -22.55 -12.17 -13.84
N CYS A 453 -21.99 -11.32 -12.97
CA CYS A 453 -22.65 -10.86 -11.76
C CYS A 453 -23.75 -9.84 -12.09
N ASP A 454 -25.01 -10.18 -11.81
CA ASP A 454 -26.10 -9.20 -11.79
C ASP A 454 -25.93 -8.26 -10.58
N ARG A 455 -26.55 -7.07 -10.64
CA ARG A 455 -26.54 -6.09 -9.51
C ARG A 455 -27.03 -6.69 -8.19
N THR A 456 -27.79 -7.79 -8.23
CA THR A 456 -28.41 -8.43 -7.06
C THR A 456 -27.92 -9.85 -6.77
N GLN A 457 -27.17 -10.49 -7.68
CA GLN A 457 -26.66 -11.86 -7.51
C GLN A 457 -25.21 -11.95 -7.98
N LEU A 458 -24.32 -12.31 -7.07
CA LEU A 458 -22.91 -12.56 -7.37
C LEU A 458 -22.78 -13.94 -8.03
N GLY A 459 -22.17 -14.00 -9.20
CA GLY A 459 -21.75 -15.25 -9.83
C GLY A 459 -20.65 -15.93 -9.00
N SER A 460 -20.70 -17.26 -8.90
CA SER A 460 -19.63 -18.03 -8.26
C SER A 460 -18.40 -18.10 -9.16
N TYR A 461 -17.23 -17.68 -8.67
CA TYR A 461 -15.96 -17.79 -9.40
C TYR A 461 -15.64 -19.23 -9.84
N GLU A 462 -16.06 -20.21 -9.03
CA GLU A 462 -15.88 -21.63 -9.33
C GLU A 462 -16.63 -22.07 -10.58
N ALA A 463 -17.67 -21.34 -11.00
CA ALA A 463 -18.38 -21.61 -12.24
C ALA A 463 -17.55 -21.28 -13.49
N PHE A 464 -16.52 -20.42 -13.38
CA PHE A 464 -15.70 -19.95 -14.49
C PHE A 464 -14.26 -20.49 -14.43
N ALA A 465 -13.75 -20.84 -13.24
CA ALA A 465 -12.35 -21.21 -12.98
C ALA A 465 -11.91 -22.61 -13.44
N PHE A 466 -12.51 -23.13 -14.51
CA PHE A 466 -12.33 -24.50 -15.05
C PHE A 466 -10.88 -24.92 -15.38
N SER A 467 -9.93 -23.99 -15.48
CA SER A 467 -8.53 -24.36 -15.78
C SER A 467 -7.48 -23.54 -15.05
N ASP A 468 -7.89 -22.82 -14.02
CA ASP A 468 -6.96 -22.03 -13.24
C ASP A 468 -5.90 -22.96 -12.60
N PRO A 469 -4.60 -22.64 -12.65
CA PRO A 469 -3.56 -23.47 -12.07
C PRO A 469 -3.75 -23.64 -10.57
N ILE A 470 -3.75 -24.88 -10.09
CA ILE A 470 -3.90 -25.23 -8.69
C ILE A 470 -2.54 -25.51 -8.07
N GLY A 471 -2.34 -25.08 -6.82
CA GLY A 471 -1.19 -25.48 -6.02
C GLY A 471 -1.60 -25.77 -4.58
N HIS A 472 -0.88 -26.69 -3.94
CA HIS A 472 -1.09 -27.06 -2.55
C HIS A 472 0.21 -26.89 -1.76
N GLY A 473 0.10 -26.69 -0.45
CA GLY A 473 1.23 -26.50 0.43
C GLY A 473 0.99 -27.17 1.78
N ASP A 474 1.94 -28.01 2.17
CA ASP A 474 1.93 -28.77 3.41
C ASP A 474 3.12 -28.34 4.29
N TYR A 475 2.85 -27.96 5.54
CA TYR A 475 3.90 -27.57 6.48
C TYR A 475 3.59 -28.00 7.92
N CYS A 476 4.64 -28.40 8.65
CA CYS A 476 4.54 -28.78 10.06
C CYS A 476 5.37 -27.83 10.93
N GLY A 477 4.76 -27.28 11.98
CA GLY A 477 5.47 -26.43 12.93
C GLY A 477 4.58 -25.91 14.04
N PHE A 478 5.17 -25.71 15.22
CA PHE A 478 4.46 -25.28 16.44
C PHE A 478 3.81 -23.90 16.38
N ASP A 479 4.42 -22.96 15.64
CA ASP A 479 3.88 -21.61 15.51
C ASP A 479 2.77 -21.63 14.45
N PHE A 480 1.54 -21.44 14.91
CA PHE A 480 0.32 -21.43 14.10
C PHE A 480 0.45 -20.53 12.87
N LEU A 481 0.90 -19.29 13.08
CA LEU A 481 0.91 -18.26 12.04
C LEU A 481 2.01 -18.57 11.03
N LEU A 482 3.19 -18.93 11.52
CA LEU A 482 4.31 -19.28 10.66
C LEU A 482 4.03 -20.55 9.85
N ALA A 483 3.42 -21.58 10.45
CA ALA A 483 3.11 -22.81 9.75
C ALA A 483 2.11 -22.57 8.61
N GLN A 484 1.06 -21.78 8.87
CA GLN A 484 0.10 -21.38 7.85
C GLN A 484 0.73 -20.50 6.77
N ALA A 485 1.61 -19.57 7.14
CA ALA A 485 2.31 -18.72 6.19
C ALA A 485 3.24 -19.53 5.27
N GLN A 486 3.94 -20.53 5.81
CA GLN A 486 4.80 -21.41 5.03
C GLN A 486 3.96 -22.30 4.09
N ALA A 487 2.88 -22.91 4.58
CA ALA A 487 1.95 -23.66 3.74
C ALA A 487 1.39 -22.79 2.61
N ALA A 488 0.95 -21.56 2.91
CA ALA A 488 0.46 -20.59 1.95
C ALA A 488 1.52 -20.19 0.90
N LEU A 489 2.78 -20.01 1.31
CA LEU A 489 3.91 -19.74 0.44
C LEU A 489 4.14 -20.90 -0.54
N GLN A 490 4.25 -22.13 -0.03
CA GLN A 490 4.48 -23.32 -0.86
C GLN A 490 3.33 -23.56 -1.84
N ALA A 491 2.08 -23.40 -1.40
CA ALA A 491 0.90 -23.55 -2.26
C ALA A 491 0.94 -22.63 -3.48
N ARG A 492 1.32 -21.37 -3.28
CA ARG A 492 1.43 -20.38 -4.37
C ARG A 492 2.60 -20.67 -5.30
N LEU A 493 3.77 -21.04 -4.77
CA LEU A 493 4.92 -21.46 -5.59
C LEU A 493 4.59 -22.70 -6.44
N GLN A 494 3.85 -23.66 -5.88
CA GLN A 494 3.40 -24.85 -6.61
C GLN A 494 2.39 -24.48 -7.69
N ALA A 495 1.48 -23.54 -7.41
CA ALA A 495 0.53 -23.07 -8.40
C ALA A 495 1.24 -22.33 -9.56
N ILE A 496 2.28 -21.54 -9.27
CA ILE A 496 3.14 -20.87 -10.27
C ILE A 496 3.87 -21.91 -11.14
N ARG A 497 4.40 -22.97 -10.52
CA ARG A 497 4.99 -24.09 -11.25
C ARG A 497 3.98 -24.71 -12.22
N ASN A 498 2.78 -24.97 -11.71
CA ASN A 498 1.69 -25.62 -12.46
C ASN A 498 1.07 -24.70 -13.52
N ALA A 499 1.33 -23.40 -13.47
CA ALA A 499 1.00 -22.44 -14.53
C ALA A 499 1.89 -22.55 -15.79
N GLY A 500 3.01 -23.31 -15.70
CA GLY A 500 3.97 -23.46 -16.80
C GLY A 500 5.00 -22.35 -16.88
N VAL A 501 5.15 -21.57 -15.81
CA VAL A 501 6.15 -20.50 -15.73
C VAL A 501 7.51 -21.12 -15.42
N LEU A 502 8.51 -20.77 -16.23
CA LEU A 502 9.88 -21.22 -16.01
C LEU A 502 10.46 -20.67 -14.70
N PRO A 503 11.00 -21.53 -13.81
CA PRO A 503 11.49 -21.06 -12.52
C PRO A 503 12.62 -20.03 -12.61
N SER A 504 13.56 -20.20 -13.56
CA SER A 504 14.66 -19.24 -13.78
C SER A 504 14.15 -17.85 -14.16
N LYS A 505 13.28 -17.78 -15.17
CA LYS A 505 12.64 -16.54 -15.64
C LYS A 505 11.82 -15.88 -14.53
N TYR A 506 11.10 -16.67 -13.73
CA TYR A 506 10.33 -16.16 -12.60
C TYR A 506 11.22 -15.57 -11.49
N VAL A 507 12.30 -16.28 -11.11
CA VAL A 507 13.24 -15.79 -10.09
C VAL A 507 13.94 -14.52 -10.55
N GLU A 508 14.37 -14.44 -11.81
CA GLU A 508 14.97 -13.23 -12.38
C GLU A 508 14.00 -12.05 -12.32
N HIS A 509 12.77 -12.24 -12.81
CA HIS A 509 11.73 -11.20 -12.77
C HIS A 509 11.37 -10.76 -11.35
N LEU A 510 11.33 -11.70 -10.39
CA LEU A 510 11.11 -11.40 -8.98
C LEU A 510 12.24 -10.53 -8.42
N CYS A 511 13.50 -10.86 -8.72
CA CYS A 511 14.66 -10.08 -8.30
C CYS A 511 14.64 -8.67 -8.92
N HIS A 512 14.42 -8.54 -10.23
CA HIS A 512 14.28 -7.23 -10.90
C HIS A 512 13.15 -6.40 -10.31
N ARG A 513 11.99 -7.02 -10.04
CA ARG A 513 10.87 -6.33 -9.42
C ARG A 513 11.21 -5.87 -8.00
N THR A 514 11.89 -6.71 -7.23
CA THR A 514 12.33 -6.37 -5.87
C THR A 514 13.30 -5.18 -5.87
N GLU A 515 14.28 -5.19 -6.77
CA GLU A 515 15.22 -4.07 -6.94
C GLU A 515 14.49 -2.77 -7.28
N ARG A 516 13.51 -2.81 -8.20
CA ARG A 516 12.72 -1.62 -8.59
C ARG A 516 11.83 -1.11 -7.47
N LEU A 517 11.17 -2.00 -6.72
CA LEU A 517 10.35 -1.60 -5.56
C LEU A 517 11.20 -0.97 -4.47
N MET A 518 12.37 -1.54 -4.17
CA MET A 518 13.30 -0.96 -3.20
C MET A 518 13.84 0.40 -3.67
N ALA A 519 14.14 0.55 -4.96
CA ALA A 519 14.52 1.84 -5.54
C ALA A 519 13.39 2.89 -5.36
N LEU A 520 12.14 2.50 -5.59
CA LEU A 520 10.98 3.38 -5.42
C LEU A 520 10.80 3.77 -3.94
N GLN A 521 10.94 2.81 -3.02
CA GLN A 521 10.82 3.06 -1.59
C GLN A 521 11.93 4.01 -1.09
N GLN A 522 13.17 3.83 -1.56
CA GLN A 522 14.27 4.77 -1.27
C GLN A 522 14.01 6.16 -1.89
N ALA A 523 13.44 6.23 -3.09
CA ALA A 523 13.09 7.53 -3.66
C ALA A 523 12.04 8.25 -2.81
N TRP A 524 11.02 7.54 -2.33
CA TRP A 524 10.01 8.08 -1.42
C TRP A 524 10.58 8.55 -0.08
N SER A 525 11.63 7.88 0.44
CA SER A 525 12.26 8.31 1.68
C SER A 525 12.97 9.66 1.55
N TYR A 526 13.42 10.06 0.36
CA TYR A 526 13.96 11.40 0.11
C TYR A 526 12.90 12.50 0.08
N PHE A 527 11.64 12.14 -0.15
CA PHE A 527 10.50 13.07 -0.13
C PHE A 527 9.90 13.22 1.28
N ARG A 528 9.73 12.11 2.00
CA ARG A 528 9.14 12.09 3.35
C ARG A 528 10.16 12.30 4.47
N GLY A 529 11.41 11.92 4.24
CA GLY A 529 12.55 12.08 5.13
C GLY A 529 13.65 12.93 4.50
N TYR A 530 14.81 13.04 5.14
CA TYR A 530 15.94 13.81 4.61
C TYR A 530 16.30 13.36 3.17
N PRO A 531 16.50 14.28 2.20
CA PRO A 531 16.59 15.74 2.35
C PRO A 531 15.26 16.51 2.21
N PHE A 532 14.11 15.83 2.24
CA PHE A 532 12.77 16.39 2.09
C PHE A 532 12.55 17.13 0.76
N SER A 533 12.89 16.48 -0.36
CA SER A 533 12.86 17.09 -1.70
C SER A 533 12.13 16.22 -2.73
N SER A 534 11.12 16.81 -3.40
CA SER A 534 10.51 16.20 -4.58
C SER A 534 11.49 16.05 -5.73
N LEU A 535 12.40 17.01 -5.93
CA LEU A 535 13.42 16.96 -6.97
C LEU A 535 14.40 15.81 -6.75
N ALA A 536 14.84 15.56 -5.50
CA ALA A 536 15.66 14.39 -5.19
C ALA A 536 14.94 13.08 -5.53
N MET A 537 13.67 12.95 -5.10
CA MET A 537 12.83 11.79 -5.43
C MET A 537 12.69 11.61 -6.95
N ILE A 538 12.34 12.66 -7.69
CA ILE A 538 12.19 12.63 -9.15
C ILE A 538 13.50 12.25 -9.84
N GLY A 539 14.63 12.80 -9.37
CA GLY A 539 15.96 12.49 -9.89
C GLY A 539 16.33 11.03 -9.73
N MET A 540 16.03 10.44 -8.57
CA MET A 540 16.29 9.02 -8.29
C MET A 540 15.36 8.10 -9.08
N ILE A 541 14.07 8.40 -9.15
CA ILE A 541 13.10 7.66 -9.98
C ILE A 541 13.54 7.66 -11.45
N GLY A 542 13.92 8.84 -11.98
CA GLY A 542 14.38 8.99 -13.36
C GLY A 542 15.68 8.25 -13.66
N ARG A 543 16.56 8.10 -12.66
CA ARG A 543 17.84 7.41 -12.80
C ARG A 543 17.73 5.89 -12.69
N GLN A 544 16.92 5.41 -11.74
CA GLN A 544 16.95 3.99 -11.31
C GLN A 544 15.73 3.18 -11.77
N ILE A 545 14.61 3.81 -12.09
CA ILE A 545 13.34 3.11 -12.33
C ILE A 545 12.86 3.32 -13.77
N LEU A 546 12.70 4.59 -14.18
CA LEU A 546 12.19 4.91 -15.50
C LEU A 546 13.26 4.64 -16.57
N PRO A 547 12.89 4.12 -17.76
CA PRO A 547 13.86 3.84 -18.81
C PRO A 547 14.62 5.11 -19.24
N PRO A 548 15.92 5.05 -19.55
CA PRO A 548 16.72 6.22 -19.92
C PRO A 548 16.26 6.91 -21.24
N SER A 549 15.61 6.16 -22.13
CA SER A 549 15.00 6.67 -23.37
C SER A 549 13.55 7.16 -23.20
N SER A 550 12.99 7.08 -21.99
CA SER A 550 11.58 7.40 -21.71
C SER A 550 11.34 8.88 -21.47
N GLY A 551 11.55 9.71 -22.51
CA GLY A 551 11.20 11.13 -22.50
C GLY A 551 9.70 11.39 -22.23
N ASN A 552 9.06 12.28 -22.99
CA ASN A 552 7.60 12.46 -22.88
C ASN A 552 6.79 11.30 -23.52
N THR A 553 7.35 10.08 -23.60
CA THR A 553 6.69 8.94 -24.23
C THR A 553 5.60 8.36 -23.31
N PRO A 554 4.40 8.11 -23.83
CA PRO A 554 3.32 7.51 -23.05
C PRO A 554 3.63 6.07 -22.67
N LEU A 555 3.15 5.66 -21.49
CA LEU A 555 3.24 4.27 -21.05
C LEU A 555 2.27 3.40 -21.86
N LYS A 556 2.61 2.12 -22.01
CA LYS A 556 1.80 1.11 -22.68
C LYS A 556 1.15 0.19 -21.66
N LYS A 557 0.04 -0.47 -22.02
CA LYS A 557 -0.63 -1.48 -21.16
C LYS A 557 0.29 -2.62 -20.70
N SER A 558 1.28 -2.96 -21.52
CA SER A 558 2.27 -4.00 -21.25
C SER A 558 3.38 -3.58 -20.28
N ASP A 559 3.47 -2.29 -19.93
CA ASP A 559 4.53 -1.80 -19.07
C ASP A 559 4.32 -2.25 -17.61
N PRO A 560 5.41 -2.50 -16.85
CA PRO A 560 5.33 -2.84 -15.43
C PRO A 560 4.56 -1.82 -14.59
N TYR A 561 3.81 -2.29 -13.61
CA TYR A 561 3.01 -1.44 -12.71
C TYR A 561 3.89 -0.46 -11.92
N VAL A 562 5.13 -0.83 -11.59
CA VAL A 562 6.09 0.09 -10.95
C VAL A 562 6.37 1.37 -11.77
N TYR A 563 6.23 1.35 -13.11
CA TYR A 563 6.38 2.56 -13.93
C TYR A 563 5.18 3.50 -13.80
N PHE A 564 3.98 2.95 -13.73
CA PHE A 564 2.76 3.70 -13.43
C PHE A 564 2.83 4.30 -12.03
N ASP A 565 3.24 3.49 -11.04
CA ASP A 565 3.41 3.93 -9.65
C ASP A 565 4.46 5.04 -9.52
N ALA A 566 5.61 4.90 -10.20
CA ALA A 566 6.64 5.93 -10.26
C ALA A 566 6.11 7.26 -10.85
N CYS A 567 5.38 7.20 -11.96
CA CYS A 567 4.79 8.40 -12.57
C CYS A 567 3.72 9.04 -11.66
N LEU A 568 2.84 8.24 -11.06
CA LEU A 568 1.84 8.71 -10.10
C LEU A 568 2.48 9.33 -8.87
N SER A 569 3.53 8.71 -8.33
CA SER A 569 4.29 9.25 -7.18
C SER A 569 4.89 10.62 -7.48
N ILE A 570 5.45 10.80 -8.68
CA ILE A 570 5.94 12.12 -9.15
C ILE A 570 4.79 13.13 -9.23
N VAL A 571 3.66 12.75 -9.83
CA VAL A 571 2.49 13.63 -9.96
C VAL A 571 1.95 14.02 -8.59
N GLU A 572 1.78 13.08 -7.66
CA GLU A 572 1.31 13.32 -6.29
C GLU A 572 2.22 14.30 -5.55
N ALA A 573 3.54 14.12 -5.62
CA ALA A 573 4.50 15.03 -5.01
C ALA A 573 4.40 16.45 -5.60
N LEU A 574 4.43 16.56 -6.93
CA LEU A 574 4.34 17.85 -7.63
C LEU A 574 3.00 18.56 -7.37
N LEU A 575 1.88 17.84 -7.34
CA LEU A 575 0.57 18.43 -7.03
C LEU A 575 0.50 18.86 -5.55
N SER A 576 1.11 18.12 -4.61
CA SER A 576 1.20 18.58 -3.22
C SER A 576 1.97 19.92 -3.09
N GLU A 577 2.94 20.13 -3.97
CA GLU A 577 3.70 21.37 -4.15
C GLU A 577 3.02 22.40 -5.08
N GLY A 578 1.80 22.12 -5.58
CA GLY A 578 1.04 22.99 -6.49
C GLY A 578 1.66 23.17 -7.87
N ILE A 579 2.64 22.35 -8.25
CA ILE A 579 3.38 22.40 -9.52
C ILE A 579 2.60 21.63 -10.60
N TYR A 580 1.42 22.13 -10.97
CA TYR A 580 0.54 21.45 -11.92
C TYR A 580 1.13 21.41 -13.34
N ARG A 581 1.90 22.41 -13.79
CA ARG A 581 2.44 22.40 -15.16
C ARG A 581 3.44 21.27 -15.43
N THR A 582 4.30 20.98 -14.46
CA THR A 582 5.26 19.87 -14.57
C THR A 582 4.56 18.54 -14.36
N ALA A 583 3.59 18.47 -13.42
CA ALA A 583 2.75 17.29 -13.20
C ALA A 583 2.00 16.86 -14.47
N HIS A 584 1.51 17.82 -15.28
CA HIS A 584 0.81 17.56 -16.54
C HIS A 584 1.61 16.64 -17.49
N ARG A 585 2.94 16.79 -17.56
CA ARG A 585 3.77 15.95 -18.44
C ARG A 585 3.71 14.48 -18.06
N TYR A 586 3.67 14.17 -16.77
CA TYR A 586 3.56 12.80 -16.28
C TYR A 586 2.13 12.29 -16.35
N LEU A 587 1.12 13.15 -16.13
CA LEU A 587 -0.29 12.80 -16.38
C LEU A 587 -0.54 12.43 -17.85
N GLN A 588 0.09 13.13 -18.80
CA GLN A 588 0.03 12.76 -20.22
C GLN A 588 0.60 11.36 -20.48
N ARG A 589 1.68 10.97 -19.78
CA ARG A 589 2.24 9.62 -19.91
C ARG A 589 1.29 8.53 -19.40
N LEU A 590 0.39 8.88 -18.49
CA LEU A 590 -0.58 8.01 -17.84
C LEU A 590 -1.92 7.93 -18.57
N GLN A 591 -2.11 8.61 -19.70
CA GLN A 591 -3.39 8.63 -20.45
C GLN A 591 -3.92 7.26 -20.86
N VAL A 592 -3.06 6.24 -20.97
CA VAL A 592 -3.48 4.85 -21.19
C VAL A 592 -4.41 4.34 -20.07
N LEU A 593 -4.39 4.97 -18.88
CA LEU A 593 -5.29 4.64 -17.78
C LEU A 593 -6.74 5.09 -18.02
N ASP A 594 -6.99 6.07 -18.90
CA ASP A 594 -8.35 6.52 -19.23
C ASP A 594 -9.19 5.37 -19.79
N GLU A 595 -8.60 4.48 -20.60
CA GLU A 595 -9.30 3.30 -21.12
C GLU A 595 -9.79 2.37 -20.00
N PHE A 596 -9.00 2.18 -18.94
CA PHE A 596 -9.41 1.37 -17.78
C PHE A 596 -10.41 2.09 -16.88
N VAL A 597 -10.35 3.43 -16.83
CA VAL A 597 -11.35 4.24 -16.13
C VAL A 597 -12.71 4.05 -16.78
N ASP A 598 -12.79 4.20 -18.09
CA ASP A 598 -14.04 4.14 -18.86
C ASP A 598 -14.64 2.71 -18.81
N GLN A 599 -13.82 1.65 -18.94
CA GLN A 599 -14.27 0.25 -18.78
C GLN A 599 -14.96 -0.03 -17.43
N GLY A 600 -14.46 0.54 -16.33
CA GLY A 600 -15.06 0.33 -15.01
C GLY A 600 -16.43 0.97 -14.84
N LEU A 601 -16.70 2.06 -15.58
CA LEU A 601 -18.00 2.74 -15.56
C LEU A 601 -19.06 1.97 -16.37
N GLU A 602 -18.62 1.17 -17.34
CA GLU A 602 -19.43 0.43 -18.31
C GLU A 602 -19.68 -1.04 -17.95
N LEU A 603 -19.37 -1.50 -16.72
CA LEU A 603 -19.62 -2.87 -16.22
C LEU A 603 -21.07 -3.41 -16.40
N THR A 604 -21.99 -2.59 -16.92
CA THR A 604 -23.38 -2.92 -17.22
C THR A 604 -23.71 -3.02 -18.72
N GLN A 605 -22.75 -2.74 -19.62
CA GLN A 605 -22.95 -2.82 -21.08
C GLN A 605 -22.13 -3.96 -21.69
N ALA A 606 -22.75 -4.69 -22.62
CA ALA A 606 -22.21 -5.90 -23.24
C ALA A 606 -21.20 -5.60 -24.39
N GLU A 607 -20.17 -4.79 -24.13
CA GLU A 607 -19.02 -4.58 -25.05
C GLU A 607 -17.67 -4.93 -24.36
N PRO A 608 -16.50 -4.79 -25.04
CA PRO A 608 -15.47 -5.84 -25.14
C PRO A 608 -14.89 -6.30 -23.79
N SER A 609 -14.32 -7.52 -23.76
CA SER A 609 -13.75 -8.20 -22.59
C SER A 609 -13.18 -7.25 -21.51
N PHE A 610 -13.84 -7.16 -20.35
CA PHE A 610 -13.41 -6.33 -19.23
C PHE A 610 -11.97 -6.68 -18.82
N GLU A 611 -11.05 -5.72 -18.82
CA GLU A 611 -9.65 -6.00 -18.50
C GLU A 611 -9.36 -5.77 -17.02
N VAL A 612 -8.88 -6.80 -16.32
CA VAL A 612 -8.54 -6.69 -14.88
C VAL A 612 -7.19 -6.01 -14.69
N PHE A 613 -7.22 -4.69 -14.52
CA PHE A 613 -6.07 -3.86 -14.13
C PHE A 613 -6.06 -3.53 -12.62
N SER A 614 -4.92 -3.02 -12.12
CA SER A 614 -4.74 -2.57 -10.74
C SER A 614 -5.71 -1.43 -10.39
N GLY A 615 -6.71 -1.73 -9.55
CA GLY A 615 -7.67 -0.74 -9.08
C GLY A 615 -7.03 0.37 -8.24
N GLU A 616 -5.95 0.06 -7.52
CA GLU A 616 -5.20 1.06 -6.75
C GLU A 616 -4.63 2.18 -7.64
N LEU A 617 -3.99 1.81 -8.75
CA LEU A 617 -3.36 2.77 -9.66
C LEU A 617 -4.41 3.64 -10.37
N ILE A 618 -5.55 3.05 -10.76
CA ILE A 618 -6.67 3.79 -11.38
C ILE A 618 -7.23 4.83 -10.40
N VAL A 619 -7.47 4.43 -9.15
CA VAL A 619 -8.02 5.35 -8.13
C VAL A 619 -7.03 6.47 -7.82
N ARG A 620 -5.72 6.17 -7.69
CA ARG A 620 -4.68 7.20 -7.50
C ARG A 620 -4.61 8.16 -8.69
N TYR A 621 -4.74 7.65 -9.92
CA TYR A 621 -4.79 8.48 -11.13
C TYR A 621 -5.98 9.45 -11.11
N LEU A 622 -7.18 8.97 -10.79
CA LEU A 622 -8.37 9.82 -10.66
C LEU A 622 -8.25 10.86 -9.55
N ILE A 623 -7.65 10.51 -8.40
CA ILE A 623 -7.34 11.48 -7.33
C ILE A 623 -6.32 12.53 -7.81
N CYS A 624 -5.34 12.14 -8.62
CA CYS A 624 -4.39 13.08 -9.22
C CYS A 624 -5.08 14.03 -10.21
N LEU A 625 -5.99 13.52 -11.05
CA LEU A 625 -6.79 14.35 -11.94
C LEU A 625 -7.67 15.33 -11.15
N ALA A 626 -8.35 14.87 -10.09
CA ALA A 626 -9.14 15.73 -9.22
C ALA A 626 -8.30 16.83 -8.57
N ASN A 627 -7.11 16.51 -8.05
CA ASN A 627 -6.18 17.50 -7.52
C ASN A 627 -5.67 18.46 -8.60
N TYR A 628 -5.44 17.98 -9.82
CA TYR A 628 -5.05 18.83 -10.94
C TYR A 628 -6.13 19.87 -11.25
N TYR A 629 -7.39 19.45 -11.38
CA TYR A 629 -8.52 20.36 -11.59
C TYR A 629 -8.69 21.36 -10.44
N TYR A 630 -8.51 20.89 -9.20
CA TYR A 630 -8.56 21.73 -8.01
C TYR A 630 -7.48 22.83 -8.03
N LEU A 631 -6.23 22.48 -8.36
CA LEU A 631 -5.08 23.40 -8.32
C LEU A 631 -4.93 24.30 -9.55
N TYR A 632 -5.53 23.93 -10.68
CA TYR A 632 -5.32 24.64 -11.95
C TYR A 632 -5.64 26.14 -11.83
N ASP A 633 -4.75 26.98 -12.35
CA ASP A 633 -4.91 28.43 -12.34
C ASP A 633 -5.71 28.87 -13.58
N THR A 634 -6.90 29.42 -13.36
CA THR A 634 -7.79 29.91 -14.43
C THR A 634 -7.20 31.11 -15.19
N GLN A 635 -6.13 31.74 -14.70
CA GLN A 635 -5.39 32.78 -15.42
C GLN A 635 -4.26 32.22 -16.31
N ASP A 636 -4.01 30.91 -16.30
CA ASP A 636 -3.00 30.29 -17.15
C ASP A 636 -3.48 30.14 -18.60
N ARG A 637 -3.08 31.07 -19.47
CA ARG A 637 -3.48 31.10 -20.88
C ARG A 637 -2.75 30.10 -21.79
N LYS A 638 -1.93 29.19 -21.25
CA LYS A 638 -1.13 28.25 -22.08
C LYS A 638 -1.92 26.97 -22.38
N LEU A 639 -2.39 26.84 -23.62
CA LEU A 639 -3.17 25.69 -24.12
C LEU A 639 -2.53 24.31 -23.86
N ARG A 640 -1.20 24.20 -23.91
CA ARG A 640 -0.49 22.91 -23.71
C ARG A 640 -0.57 22.33 -22.29
N TYR A 641 -1.04 23.12 -21.33
CA TYR A 641 -1.27 22.71 -19.94
C TYR A 641 -2.75 22.75 -19.57
N LEU A 642 -3.63 22.85 -20.57
CA LEU A 642 -5.05 22.81 -20.32
C LEU A 642 -5.40 21.48 -19.64
N PRO A 643 -6.25 21.47 -18.59
CA PRO A 643 -6.62 20.24 -17.93
C PRO A 643 -7.22 19.24 -18.91
N PRO A 644 -7.02 17.92 -18.69
CA PRO A 644 -7.59 16.90 -19.57
C PRO A 644 -9.11 17.08 -19.73
N ARG A 645 -9.61 16.86 -20.95
CA ARG A 645 -11.05 16.91 -21.29
C ARG A 645 -11.71 18.28 -21.09
N CYS A 646 -10.95 19.37 -21.01
CA CYS A 646 -11.42 20.74 -20.83
C CYS A 646 -11.21 21.61 -22.08
N GLN A 647 -12.01 22.68 -22.23
CA GLN A 647 -11.88 23.68 -23.31
C GLN A 647 -11.14 24.95 -22.81
N PRO A 648 -10.60 25.80 -23.72
CA PRO A 648 -9.78 26.95 -23.33
C PRO A 648 -10.51 28.04 -22.53
N ASP A 649 -11.83 28.13 -22.64
CA ASP A 649 -12.73 29.07 -21.96
C ASP A 649 -13.13 28.61 -20.55
N LEU A 650 -12.15 28.05 -19.83
CA LEU A 650 -12.37 27.36 -18.57
C LEU A 650 -12.70 28.32 -17.41
N ASN A 651 -13.76 28.03 -16.68
CA ASN A 651 -14.10 28.72 -15.44
C ASN A 651 -13.91 27.82 -14.21
N ARG A 652 -13.90 28.42 -13.02
CA ARG A 652 -13.72 27.68 -11.75
C ARG A 652 -14.86 26.68 -11.48
N ALA A 653 -16.08 26.97 -11.93
CA ALA A 653 -17.23 26.08 -11.71
C ALA A 653 -17.05 24.75 -12.46
N GLU A 654 -16.63 24.79 -13.73
CA GLU A 654 -16.36 23.58 -14.52
C GLU A 654 -15.23 22.76 -13.87
N LEU A 655 -14.14 23.40 -13.43
CA LEU A 655 -13.04 22.72 -12.74
C LEU A 655 -13.49 22.00 -11.47
N VAL A 656 -14.31 22.66 -10.63
CA VAL A 656 -14.85 22.07 -9.40
C VAL A 656 -15.78 20.90 -9.72
N GLN A 657 -16.63 21.02 -10.74
CA GLN A 657 -17.50 19.94 -11.19
C GLN A 657 -16.71 18.73 -11.70
N ARG A 658 -15.66 18.95 -12.50
CA ARG A 658 -14.76 17.90 -13.00
C ARG A 658 -13.98 17.23 -11.87
N ALA A 659 -13.48 18.01 -10.91
CA ALA A 659 -12.81 17.48 -9.73
C ALA A 659 -13.75 16.58 -8.92
N TRP A 660 -14.99 17.01 -8.70
CA TRP A 660 -15.99 16.21 -8.00
C TRP A 660 -16.35 14.93 -8.76
N GLN A 661 -16.56 15.02 -10.08
CA GLN A 661 -16.83 13.86 -10.93
C GLN A 661 -15.69 12.85 -10.92
N ALA A 662 -14.43 13.29 -10.99
CA ALA A 662 -13.28 12.40 -10.89
C ALA A 662 -13.20 11.69 -9.53
N LEU A 663 -13.60 12.36 -8.44
CA LEU A 663 -13.69 11.76 -7.11
C LEU A 663 -14.84 10.74 -6.99
N ASP A 664 -15.98 11.00 -7.63
CA ASP A 664 -17.08 10.04 -7.71
C ASP A 664 -16.67 8.78 -8.48
N GLN A 665 -15.99 8.95 -9.62
CA GLN A 665 -15.40 7.85 -10.39
C GLN A 665 -14.35 7.10 -9.55
N ALA A 666 -13.50 7.81 -8.79
CA ALA A 666 -12.49 7.19 -7.93
C ALA A 666 -13.15 6.30 -6.88
N GLN A 667 -14.22 6.78 -6.22
CA GLN A 667 -14.96 5.99 -5.24
C GLN A 667 -15.65 4.78 -5.88
N GLN A 668 -16.24 4.92 -7.07
CA GLN A 668 -16.82 3.79 -7.82
C GLN A 668 -15.76 2.73 -8.14
N HIS A 669 -14.55 3.14 -8.56
CA HIS A 669 -13.43 2.24 -8.81
C HIS A 669 -12.90 1.56 -7.55
N ILE A 670 -13.05 2.16 -6.36
CA ILE A 670 -12.80 1.47 -5.08
C ILE A 670 -13.83 0.36 -4.86
N SER A 671 -15.12 0.61 -5.13
CA SER A 671 -16.16 -0.43 -5.04
C SER A 671 -15.93 -1.55 -6.05
N ILE A 672 -15.56 -1.23 -7.30
CA ILE A 672 -15.19 -2.22 -8.32
C ILE A 672 -13.96 -3.01 -7.88
N ARG A 673 -12.97 -2.33 -7.29
CA ARG A 673 -11.81 -2.99 -6.69
C ARG A 673 -12.30 -4.02 -5.69
N LEU A 674 -13.14 -3.68 -4.70
CA LEU A 674 -13.66 -4.65 -3.73
C LEU A 674 -14.47 -5.78 -4.39
N ARG A 675 -15.30 -5.50 -5.39
CA ARG A 675 -16.04 -6.52 -6.16
C ARG A 675 -15.12 -7.57 -6.77
N LYS A 676 -13.93 -7.19 -7.28
CA LYS A 676 -12.91 -8.14 -7.76
C LYS A 676 -12.50 -9.15 -6.68
N TYR A 677 -12.40 -8.73 -5.42
CA TYR A 677 -12.04 -9.59 -4.29
C TYR A 677 -13.24 -10.42 -3.81
N VAL A 678 -14.44 -9.84 -3.80
CA VAL A 678 -15.68 -10.56 -3.46
C VAL A 678 -15.92 -11.73 -4.40
N VAL A 679 -15.75 -11.51 -5.71
CA VAL A 679 -15.93 -12.56 -6.72
C VAL A 679 -15.05 -13.77 -6.44
N ILE A 680 -13.77 -13.55 -6.13
CA ILE A 680 -12.83 -14.64 -5.79
C ILE A 680 -12.89 -15.06 -4.32
N ASN A 681 -13.87 -14.61 -3.54
CA ASN A 681 -14.03 -14.90 -2.11
C ASN A 681 -12.83 -14.49 -1.21
N GLU A 682 -12.10 -13.42 -1.56
CA GLU A 682 -10.92 -12.91 -0.83
C GLU A 682 -11.13 -11.50 -0.26
N VAL A 683 -12.35 -11.20 0.22
CA VAL A 683 -12.77 -9.85 0.65
C VAL A 683 -11.82 -9.23 1.67
N SER A 684 -11.33 -10.04 2.62
CA SER A 684 -10.42 -9.58 3.68
C SER A 684 -9.15 -8.92 3.12
N GLN A 685 -8.65 -9.35 1.97
CA GLN A 685 -7.44 -8.77 1.38
C GLN A 685 -7.70 -7.44 0.66
N GLY A 686 -8.97 -7.15 0.33
CA GLY A 686 -9.40 -5.96 -0.41
C GLY A 686 -9.45 -4.67 0.40
N THR A 687 -9.62 -4.78 1.72
CA THR A 687 -9.80 -3.66 2.66
C THR A 687 -8.48 -3.19 3.31
N PHE A 688 -7.39 -3.90 3.12
CA PHE A 688 -6.07 -3.49 3.62
C PHE A 688 -5.44 -2.37 2.78
N HIS A 689 -4.40 -1.71 3.31
CA HIS A 689 -3.70 -0.58 2.65
C HIS A 689 -3.40 -0.83 1.17
N PRO A 690 -3.73 0.09 0.24
CA PRO A 690 -4.18 1.47 0.50
C PRO A 690 -5.70 1.65 0.39
N HIS A 691 -6.52 0.66 0.74
CA HIS A 691 -7.98 0.80 0.58
C HIS A 691 -8.55 1.99 1.35
N TYR A 692 -8.36 2.02 2.67
CA TYR A 692 -8.84 3.11 3.50
C TYR A 692 -8.05 4.40 3.27
N ASP A 693 -6.74 4.34 2.98
CA ASP A 693 -5.97 5.52 2.54
C ASP A 693 -6.61 6.23 1.34
N LEU A 694 -6.99 5.48 0.30
CA LEU A 694 -7.61 6.06 -0.90
C LEU A 694 -8.99 6.66 -0.61
N LEU A 695 -9.82 6.01 0.22
CA LEU A 695 -11.10 6.58 0.68
C LEU A 695 -10.88 7.86 1.48
N GLY A 696 -9.88 7.88 2.36
CA GLY A 696 -9.51 9.04 3.16
C GLY A 696 -9.09 10.22 2.29
N ARG A 697 -8.27 9.98 1.26
CA ARG A 697 -7.86 11.01 0.29
C ARG A 697 -9.03 11.57 -0.51
N ILE A 698 -9.99 10.73 -0.91
CA ILE A 698 -11.22 11.16 -1.60
C ILE A 698 -12.04 12.07 -0.69
N ALA A 699 -12.32 11.62 0.54
CA ALA A 699 -13.11 12.38 1.51
C ALA A 699 -12.44 13.73 1.85
N PHE A 700 -11.12 13.73 2.03
CA PHE A 700 -10.36 14.93 2.32
C PHE A 700 -10.38 15.95 1.17
N LEU A 701 -10.24 15.51 -0.08
CA LEU A 701 -10.29 16.43 -1.22
C LEU A 701 -11.71 17.00 -1.42
N ARG A 702 -12.76 16.22 -1.17
CA ARG A 702 -14.14 16.74 -1.14
C ARG A 702 -14.33 17.80 -0.05
N ALA A 703 -13.74 17.59 1.14
CA ALA A 703 -13.77 18.57 2.21
C ALA A 703 -13.07 19.88 1.79
N LYS A 704 -11.93 19.81 1.08
CA LYS A 704 -11.24 21.00 0.52
C LYS A 704 -12.08 21.74 -0.52
N LEU A 705 -12.77 21.02 -1.41
CA LEU A 705 -13.68 21.64 -2.37
C LEU A 705 -14.82 22.38 -1.67
N LEU A 706 -15.40 21.80 -0.62
CA LEU A 706 -16.42 22.46 0.21
C LEU A 706 -15.84 23.61 1.05
N LEU A 707 -14.57 23.57 1.41
CA LEU A 707 -13.88 24.64 2.12
C LEU A 707 -13.76 25.90 1.26
N PHE A 708 -13.14 25.77 0.08
CA PHE A 708 -12.80 26.93 -0.75
C PHE A 708 -13.85 27.29 -1.81
N PHE A 709 -14.67 26.32 -2.24
CA PHE A 709 -15.65 26.50 -3.30
C PHE A 709 -17.06 25.99 -2.94
N PRO A 710 -17.60 26.27 -1.73
CA PRO A 710 -18.86 25.66 -1.26
C PRO A 710 -20.05 25.90 -2.19
N ARG A 711 -20.10 27.04 -2.89
CA ARG A 711 -21.18 27.41 -3.82
C ARG A 711 -21.08 26.74 -5.19
N LEU A 712 -19.92 26.19 -5.55
CA LEU A 712 -19.65 25.58 -6.86
C LEU A 712 -19.69 24.05 -6.82
N VAL A 713 -19.75 23.46 -5.64
CA VAL A 713 -19.84 22.00 -5.48
C VAL A 713 -21.24 21.54 -5.89
N PRO A 714 -21.36 20.63 -6.88
CA PRO A 714 -22.66 20.17 -7.37
C PRO A 714 -23.45 19.40 -6.29
N PRO A 715 -24.79 19.30 -6.41
CA PRO A 715 -25.56 18.32 -5.66
C PRO A 715 -25.12 16.91 -6.07
N SER A 716 -24.82 16.05 -5.10
CA SER A 716 -24.30 14.70 -5.37
C SER A 716 -25.44 13.74 -5.77
N ARG A 717 -25.19 12.83 -6.72
CA ARG A 717 -26.14 11.74 -7.07
C ARG A 717 -26.36 10.75 -5.92
N GLY A 718 -25.40 10.68 -4.98
CA GLY A 718 -25.57 10.11 -3.64
C GLY A 718 -25.30 11.22 -2.63
N ALA A 719 -26.31 12.04 -2.35
CA ALA A 719 -26.21 13.22 -1.51
C ALA A 719 -25.46 12.94 -0.20
N LEU A 720 -24.53 13.80 0.20
CA LEU A 720 -23.98 13.74 1.56
C LEU A 720 -25.17 13.79 2.55
N PRO A 721 -25.16 13.04 3.66
CA PRO A 721 -26.30 13.03 4.58
C PRO A 721 -26.58 14.41 5.20
N THR A 722 -25.59 15.31 5.13
CA THR A 722 -25.65 16.70 5.59
C THR A 722 -26.14 17.70 4.53
N GLU A 723 -26.46 17.26 3.31
CA GLU A 723 -26.86 18.15 2.22
C GLU A 723 -28.23 18.78 2.44
N ARG A 724 -28.27 20.12 2.49
CA ARG A 724 -29.49 20.94 2.50
C ARG A 724 -29.28 22.14 1.61
N PHE A 725 -30.30 22.54 0.87
CA PHE A 725 -30.23 23.60 -0.14
C PHE A 725 -31.31 24.66 0.09
N ALA A 726 -30.95 25.92 -0.11
CA ALA A 726 -31.86 27.05 -0.27
C ALA A 726 -31.80 27.49 -1.75
N GLY A 727 -32.81 27.11 -2.53
CA GLY A 727 -32.75 27.23 -3.99
C GLY A 727 -31.68 26.30 -4.59
N GLN A 728 -30.75 26.85 -5.38
CA GLN A 728 -29.63 26.11 -5.98
C GLN A 728 -28.36 26.07 -5.11
N GLN A 729 -28.33 26.78 -3.99
CA GLN A 729 -27.13 26.90 -3.14
C GLN A 729 -27.28 26.06 -1.87
N ARG A 730 -26.18 25.46 -1.42
CA ARG A 730 -26.13 24.77 -0.13
C ARG A 730 -26.33 25.79 1.01
N THR A 731 -27.07 25.42 2.04
CA THR A 731 -27.18 26.24 3.25
C THR A 731 -25.84 26.28 3.98
N GLU A 732 -25.59 27.34 4.76
CA GLU A 732 -24.34 27.49 5.51
C GLU A 732 -24.14 26.35 6.51
N ALA A 733 -25.20 25.94 7.21
CA ALA A 733 -25.17 24.78 8.11
C ALA A 733 -24.76 23.49 7.36
N SER A 734 -25.30 23.26 6.16
CA SER A 734 -24.95 22.10 5.34
C SER A 734 -23.48 22.08 4.96
N VAL A 735 -22.89 23.24 4.68
CA VAL A 735 -21.46 23.37 4.36
C VAL A 735 -20.61 23.02 5.57
N HIS A 736 -20.90 23.56 6.76
CA HIS A 736 -20.14 23.26 7.98
C HIS A 736 -20.23 21.78 8.35
N TRP A 737 -21.43 21.21 8.41
CA TRP A 737 -21.62 19.80 8.72
C TRP A 737 -21.01 18.88 7.66
N GLY A 738 -21.11 19.23 6.37
CA GLY A 738 -20.47 18.49 5.28
C GLY A 738 -18.95 18.44 5.40
N ARG A 739 -18.30 19.56 5.76
CA ARG A 739 -16.85 19.62 6.01
C ARG A 739 -16.46 18.74 7.20
N LEU A 740 -17.17 18.85 8.32
CA LEU A 740 -16.91 18.07 9.53
C LEU A 740 -17.09 16.57 9.30
N TYR A 741 -18.19 16.17 8.65
CA TYR A 741 -18.48 14.79 8.29
C TYR A 741 -17.39 14.17 7.41
N LEU A 742 -17.00 14.87 6.33
CA LEU A 742 -15.97 14.38 5.41
C LEU A 742 -14.58 14.34 6.07
N ALA A 743 -14.26 15.30 6.92
CA ALA A 743 -13.00 15.32 7.67
C ALA A 743 -12.93 14.17 8.68
N GLU A 744 -14.02 13.88 9.38
CA GLU A 744 -14.12 12.75 10.30
C GLU A 744 -13.93 11.42 9.55
N LYS A 745 -14.59 11.24 8.39
CA LYS A 745 -14.37 10.06 7.54
C LYS A 745 -12.92 9.96 7.07
N ALA A 746 -12.35 11.06 6.59
CA ALA A 746 -10.95 11.07 6.15
C ALA A 746 -9.99 10.64 7.27
N ARG A 747 -10.18 11.22 8.45
CA ARG A 747 -9.40 10.92 9.65
C ARG A 747 -9.56 9.45 10.07
N LEU A 748 -10.78 8.95 10.16
CA LEU A 748 -11.05 7.56 10.54
C LEU A 748 -10.47 6.57 9.52
N TYR A 749 -10.59 6.83 8.22
CA TYR A 749 -10.01 5.95 7.21
C TYR A 749 -8.47 5.96 7.25
N ALA A 750 -7.83 7.11 7.49
CA ALA A 750 -6.39 7.15 7.74
C ALA A 750 -5.99 6.34 8.99
N ALA A 751 -6.83 6.38 10.03
CA ALA A 751 -6.65 5.59 11.25
C ALA A 751 -6.76 4.09 10.98
N ALA A 752 -7.81 3.68 10.25
CA ALA A 752 -8.07 2.30 9.84
C ALA A 752 -6.97 1.71 8.93
N ASP A 753 -6.30 2.55 8.17
CA ASP A 753 -5.16 2.19 7.34
C ASP A 753 -3.85 2.04 8.15
N GLY A 754 -3.82 2.48 9.41
CA GLY A 754 -2.66 2.48 10.28
C GLY A 754 -1.70 3.66 10.07
N ASN A 755 -2.12 4.73 9.38
CA ASN A 755 -1.23 5.84 9.01
C ASN A 755 -1.36 7.03 9.97
N SER A 756 -0.54 7.05 11.03
CA SER A 756 -0.56 8.08 12.07
C SER A 756 -0.19 9.49 11.56
N GLU A 757 0.68 9.60 10.55
CA GLU A 757 1.10 10.89 9.99
C GLU A 757 -0.07 11.57 9.25
N ILE A 758 -0.71 10.84 8.35
CA ILE A 758 -1.86 11.36 7.58
C ILE A 758 -3.03 11.62 8.54
N TYR A 759 -3.26 10.73 9.50
CA TYR A 759 -4.25 10.92 10.55
C TYR A 759 -4.05 12.25 11.30
N ALA A 760 -2.82 12.54 11.74
CA ALA A 760 -2.50 13.77 12.45
C ALA A 760 -2.76 15.02 11.58
N CYS A 761 -2.43 14.96 10.29
CA CYS A 761 -2.72 16.04 9.35
C CYS A 761 -4.23 16.27 9.18
N TYR A 762 -5.02 15.20 9.05
CA TYR A 762 -6.48 15.30 8.92
C TYR A 762 -7.14 15.77 10.20
N ALA A 763 -6.65 15.34 11.37
CA ALA A 763 -7.11 15.84 12.67
C ALA A 763 -6.80 17.34 12.84
N ALA A 764 -5.62 17.80 12.43
CA ALA A 764 -5.27 19.23 12.44
C ALA A 764 -6.17 20.06 11.50
N MET A 765 -6.52 19.53 10.33
CA MET A 765 -7.46 20.18 9.42
C MET A 765 -8.90 20.16 9.95
N GLN A 766 -9.32 19.07 10.62
CA GLN A 766 -10.62 19.01 11.28
C GLN A 766 -10.71 20.02 12.44
N CYS A 767 -9.62 20.23 13.19
CA CYS A 767 -9.50 21.31 14.17
C CYS A 767 -9.79 22.67 13.53
N TRP A 768 -9.21 22.99 12.36
CA TRP A 768 -9.53 24.21 11.64
C TRP A 768 -11.03 24.31 11.27
N PHE A 769 -11.65 23.22 10.81
CA PHE A 769 -13.10 23.25 10.47
C PHE A 769 -13.98 23.51 11.69
N HIS A 770 -13.62 22.99 12.86
CA HIS A 770 -14.30 23.33 14.11
C HIS A 770 -14.07 24.79 14.51
N LEU A 771 -12.86 25.32 14.36
CA LEU A 771 -12.60 26.75 14.60
C LEU A 771 -13.44 27.64 13.68
N MET A 772 -13.56 27.30 12.39
CA MET A 772 -14.46 28.03 11.49
C MET A 772 -15.91 28.02 11.99
N ALA A 773 -16.42 26.84 12.37
CA ALA A 773 -17.76 26.71 12.90
C ALA A 773 -17.96 27.48 14.23
N ALA A 774 -16.91 27.65 15.04
CA ALA A 774 -17.00 28.37 16.31
C ALA A 774 -17.29 29.87 16.13
N TYR A 775 -16.93 30.47 14.99
CA TYR A 775 -17.14 31.89 14.71
C TYR A 775 -18.40 32.19 13.89
N THR A 776 -19.15 31.15 13.48
CA THR A 776 -20.43 31.26 12.78
C THR A 776 -21.57 31.49 13.77
N SER A 777 -22.63 32.18 13.35
CA SER A 777 -23.82 32.37 14.18
C SER A 777 -24.52 31.03 14.47
N PRO A 778 -25.07 30.80 15.68
CA PRO A 778 -25.76 29.55 16.02
C PRO A 778 -26.92 29.19 15.07
N GLU A 779 -27.60 30.18 14.51
CA GLU A 779 -28.67 30.00 13.51
C GLU A 779 -28.15 29.32 12.25
N ASN A 780 -26.93 29.64 11.83
CA ASN A 780 -26.31 29.12 10.62
C ASN A 780 -25.53 27.82 10.85
N LEU A 781 -25.51 27.29 12.08
CA LEU A 781 -24.82 26.03 12.44
C LEU A 781 -25.75 24.83 12.55
N ASN A 782 -27.05 25.05 12.73
CA ASN A 782 -28.00 23.98 13.04
C ASN A 782 -28.73 23.51 11.77
N LEU A 783 -28.76 22.20 11.55
CA LEU A 783 -29.50 21.58 10.44
C LEU A 783 -30.95 21.34 10.84
N ASP A 784 -31.89 21.88 10.06
CA ASP A 784 -33.32 21.61 10.26
C ASP A 784 -33.64 20.12 10.10
N GLY A 785 -34.36 19.56 11.07
CA GLY A 785 -34.83 18.17 11.07
C GLY A 785 -33.83 17.12 11.57
N LEU A 786 -32.60 17.50 11.93
CA LEU A 786 -31.57 16.59 12.46
C LEU A 786 -31.46 16.69 13.99
N MET A 787 -32.38 16.00 14.68
CA MET A 787 -32.30 15.49 16.08
C MET A 787 -32.01 16.48 17.24
N GLY A 788 -33.01 16.71 18.11
CA GLY A 788 -32.86 16.98 19.57
C GLY A 788 -31.97 18.15 20.05
N ARG A 789 -31.74 18.26 21.37
CA ARG A 789 -30.77 19.21 21.98
C ARG A 789 -29.32 18.75 21.87
N GLU A 790 -29.07 17.45 21.71
CA GLU A 790 -27.73 16.84 21.72
C GLU A 790 -26.99 16.95 20.38
N GLY A 791 -27.70 17.09 19.26
CA GLY A 791 -27.12 17.22 17.91
C GLY A 791 -26.72 18.63 17.50
N ARG A 792 -26.87 19.65 18.36
CA ARG A 792 -26.59 21.06 18.03
C ARG A 792 -25.11 21.41 18.22
N LEU A 793 -24.52 22.04 17.20
CA LEU A 793 -23.21 22.69 17.30
C LEU A 793 -23.37 24.04 18.03
N SER A 794 -22.52 24.29 19.01
CA SER A 794 -22.37 25.59 19.65
C SER A 794 -20.92 26.05 19.54
N PRO A 795 -20.65 27.37 19.57
CA PRO A 795 -19.30 27.91 19.55
C PRO A 795 -18.35 27.27 20.57
N GLU A 796 -18.79 27.14 21.82
CA GLU A 796 -18.02 26.52 22.91
C GLU A 796 -17.70 25.04 22.64
N LYS A 797 -18.69 24.27 22.17
CA LYS A 797 -18.46 22.85 21.80
C LYS A 797 -17.46 22.73 20.66
N CYS A 798 -17.54 23.62 19.67
CA CYS A 798 -16.61 23.65 18.55
C CYS A 798 -15.17 23.97 19.01
N LEU A 799 -14.98 24.93 19.91
CA LEU A 799 -13.67 25.23 20.50
C LEU A 799 -13.10 24.03 21.27
N ASN A 800 -13.93 23.36 22.10
CA ASN A 800 -13.51 22.17 22.84
C ASN A 800 -13.09 21.03 21.90
N TRP A 801 -13.87 20.78 20.84
CA TRP A 801 -13.50 19.80 19.81
C TRP A 801 -12.19 20.17 19.09
N ALA A 802 -12.02 21.45 18.75
CA ALA A 802 -10.79 21.93 18.13
C ALA A 802 -9.57 21.69 19.03
N ARG A 803 -9.68 21.96 20.34
CA ARG A 803 -8.62 21.69 21.33
C ARG A 803 -8.27 20.21 21.38
N GLN A 804 -9.28 19.37 21.55
CA GLN A 804 -9.08 17.92 21.70
C GLN A 804 -8.46 17.29 20.44
N LEU A 805 -8.91 17.70 19.24
CA LEU A 805 -8.37 17.22 17.98
C LEU A 805 -6.93 17.70 17.74
N ARG A 806 -6.62 18.95 18.10
CA ARG A 806 -5.24 19.49 18.07
C ARG A 806 -4.32 18.63 18.96
N ASP A 807 -4.70 18.41 20.21
CA ASP A 807 -3.88 17.67 21.18
C ASP A 807 -3.67 16.21 20.73
N HIS A 808 -4.72 15.57 20.22
CA HIS A 808 -4.61 14.20 19.71
C HIS A 808 -3.79 14.11 18.41
N ALA A 809 -3.82 15.12 17.55
CA ALA A 809 -2.96 15.19 16.36
C ALA A 809 -1.47 15.23 16.76
N LEU A 810 -1.13 16.02 17.78
CA LEU A 810 0.24 16.10 18.31
C LEU A 810 0.71 14.75 18.88
N ILE A 811 -0.14 14.11 19.69
CA ILE A 811 0.13 12.77 20.24
C ILE A 811 0.38 11.74 19.12
N SER A 812 -0.48 11.74 18.10
CA SER A 812 -0.41 10.78 16.99
C SER A 812 0.83 10.99 16.09
N TYR A 813 1.36 12.21 16.02
CA TYR A 813 2.54 12.54 15.21
C TYR A 813 3.88 12.19 15.89
N ALA A 814 3.87 11.82 17.18
CA ALA A 814 5.08 11.69 17.99
C ALA A 814 6.16 10.77 17.39
N GLU A 815 5.77 9.65 16.77
CA GLU A 815 6.72 8.74 16.15
C GLU A 815 7.34 9.33 14.87
N THR A 816 6.53 9.83 13.96
CA THR A 816 6.96 10.45 12.70
C THR A 816 7.89 11.63 12.95
N GLY A 817 7.48 12.53 13.84
CA GLY A 817 8.26 13.71 14.18
C GLY A 817 9.62 13.37 14.80
N ARG A 818 9.68 12.32 15.63
CA ARG A 818 10.94 11.79 16.19
C ARG A 818 11.84 11.19 15.11
N GLN A 819 11.27 10.43 14.16
CA GLN A 819 12.04 9.86 13.04
C GLN A 819 12.65 10.97 12.18
N CYS A 820 11.87 11.99 11.81
CA CYS A 820 12.36 13.14 11.04
C CYS A 820 13.45 13.92 11.78
N TYR A 821 13.26 14.16 13.08
CA TYR A 821 14.27 14.83 13.92
C TYR A 821 15.60 14.07 13.91
N TYR A 822 15.58 12.74 14.10
CA TYR A 822 16.81 11.96 14.10
C TYR A 822 17.51 11.96 12.74
N GLN A 823 16.76 11.89 11.63
CA GLN A 823 17.34 11.98 10.29
C GLN A 823 18.02 13.33 10.05
N ILE A 824 17.39 14.44 10.47
CA ILE A 824 17.98 15.78 10.36
C ILE A 824 19.26 15.87 11.20
N LYS A 825 19.20 15.38 12.45
CA LYS A 825 20.34 15.42 13.37
C LYS A 825 21.53 14.59 12.87
N GLU A 826 21.28 13.37 12.39
CA GLU A 826 22.31 12.48 11.85
C GLU A 826 23.01 13.06 10.61
N LYS A 827 22.29 13.84 9.80
CA LYS A 827 22.81 14.46 8.57
C LYS A 827 23.30 15.90 8.74
N SER A 828 23.30 16.42 9.97
CA SER A 828 23.79 17.75 10.33
C SER A 828 25.29 17.75 10.67
N GLY A 829 25.96 18.89 10.50
CA GLY A 829 27.37 19.08 10.92
C GLY A 829 28.42 18.48 9.99
N LEU A 830 28.03 18.10 8.77
CA LEU A 830 28.94 17.62 7.73
C LEU A 830 29.56 18.80 6.94
N PRO A 831 30.75 18.65 6.34
CA PRO A 831 31.39 19.73 5.58
C PRO A 831 30.48 20.26 4.46
N LYS A 832 30.31 21.59 4.37
CA LYS A 832 29.43 22.24 3.37
C LYS A 832 29.84 21.99 1.91
N GLU A 833 31.09 21.63 1.67
CA GLU A 833 31.63 21.32 0.33
C GLU A 833 31.12 19.98 -0.20
N ASP A 834 30.66 19.08 0.67
CA ASP A 834 30.07 17.81 0.26
C ASP A 834 28.62 18.01 -0.19
N LEU A 835 28.31 17.60 -1.42
CA LEU A 835 26.96 17.62 -1.98
C LEU A 835 26.41 16.19 -2.07
N ASP A 836 25.19 15.99 -1.58
CA ASP A 836 24.49 14.72 -1.74
C ASP A 836 23.90 14.63 -3.16
N ARG A 837 24.24 13.57 -3.91
CA ARG A 837 23.85 13.39 -5.32
C ARG A 837 22.59 12.53 -5.47
N PHE A 838 21.58 13.07 -6.13
CA PHE A 838 20.30 12.44 -6.44
C PHE A 838 19.98 12.55 -7.93
N GLY A 839 20.62 11.70 -8.74
CA GLY A 839 20.57 11.81 -10.21
C GLY A 839 21.16 13.15 -10.68
N PRO A 840 20.39 13.99 -11.41
CA PRO A 840 20.87 15.30 -11.84
C PRO A 840 20.80 16.39 -10.75
N TYR A 841 20.23 16.10 -9.57
CA TYR A 841 20.06 17.07 -8.49
C TYR A 841 21.10 16.84 -7.39
N TRP A 842 21.76 17.90 -6.96
CA TRP A 842 22.82 17.88 -5.95
C TRP A 842 22.41 18.80 -4.81
N ILE A 843 22.26 18.29 -3.59
CA ILE A 843 21.71 19.03 -2.45
C ILE A 843 22.81 19.29 -1.42
N GLU A 844 22.91 20.54 -0.97
CA GLU A 844 23.82 20.93 0.11
C GLU A 844 23.42 20.29 1.44
N LYS A 845 24.43 19.80 2.18
CA LYS A 845 24.24 19.20 3.51
C LYS A 845 23.85 20.24 4.55
N ILE A 846 23.26 19.78 5.66
CA ILE A 846 22.79 20.65 6.75
C ILE A 846 24.00 21.05 7.62
N PRO A 847 24.14 22.33 8.01
CA PRO A 847 25.17 22.78 8.95
C PRO A 847 24.97 22.14 10.33
N ALA A 848 25.94 22.30 11.24
CA ALA A 848 25.77 21.84 12.62
C ALA A 848 24.60 22.57 13.30
N ILE A 849 23.81 21.84 14.08
CA ILE A 849 22.62 22.35 14.76
C ILE A 849 22.94 22.64 16.23
N TYR A 850 22.50 23.80 16.72
CA TYR A 850 22.49 24.15 18.13
C TYR A 850 21.05 24.23 18.65
N GLU A 851 20.72 23.43 19.65
CA GLU A 851 19.38 23.32 20.22
C GLU A 851 19.27 24.26 21.44
N ALA A 852 18.36 25.24 21.41
CA ALA A 852 18.18 26.21 22.48
C ALA A 852 16.69 26.36 22.89
N ARG A 853 16.42 26.92 24.07
CA ARG A 853 15.07 27.19 24.58
C ARG A 853 15.00 28.54 25.30
N GLY A 854 13.89 29.25 25.17
CA GLY A 854 13.60 30.47 25.93
C GLY A 854 14.70 31.53 25.76
N GLU A 855 15.19 32.09 26.86
CA GLU A 855 16.24 33.13 26.85
C GLU A 855 17.55 32.65 26.22
N GLN A 856 17.89 31.35 26.35
CA GLN A 856 19.09 30.79 25.74
C GLN A 856 19.03 30.87 24.20
N TYR A 857 17.83 30.78 23.62
CA TYR A 857 17.65 30.94 22.18
C TYR A 857 17.96 32.35 21.72
N GLN A 858 17.47 33.37 22.45
CA GLN A 858 17.73 34.78 22.14
C GLN A 858 19.23 35.13 22.25
N GLN A 859 19.92 34.60 23.27
CA GLN A 859 21.36 34.78 23.44
C GLN A 859 22.15 34.06 22.33
N ALA A 860 21.78 32.83 22.00
CA ALA A 860 22.48 32.01 21.00
C ALA A 860 22.37 32.58 19.58
N LEU A 861 21.23 33.18 19.22
CA LEU A 861 21.03 33.89 17.95
C LEU A 861 22.04 35.03 17.74
N GLN A 862 22.44 35.71 18.82
CA GLN A 862 23.36 36.84 18.75
C GLN A 862 24.83 36.41 18.77
N SER A 863 25.15 35.31 19.45
CA SER A 863 26.53 34.86 19.68
C SER A 863 27.07 33.87 18.63
N THR A 864 26.19 33.16 17.91
CA THR A 864 26.57 31.92 17.21
C THR A 864 26.42 32.03 15.70
N ARG A 865 27.49 32.39 14.98
CA ARG A 865 27.45 32.56 13.50
C ARG A 865 27.66 31.29 12.67
N ASN A 866 28.16 30.21 13.28
CA ASN A 866 28.56 28.99 12.56
C ASN A 866 27.58 27.81 12.69
N PHE A 867 26.51 27.96 13.49
CA PHE A 867 25.54 26.90 13.76
C PHE A 867 24.13 27.34 13.35
N LEU A 868 23.30 26.38 12.99
CA LEU A 868 21.86 26.57 12.84
C LEU A 868 21.20 26.48 14.22
N VAL A 869 20.75 27.61 14.75
CA VAL A 869 20.13 27.68 16.09
C VAL A 869 18.63 27.38 15.98
N LEU A 870 18.16 26.29 16.59
CA LEU A 870 16.74 25.88 16.59
C LEU A 870 16.06 26.19 17.92
N ASP A 871 14.86 26.78 17.86
CA ASP A 871 14.02 26.99 19.04
C ASP A 871 13.25 25.71 19.41
N MET A 872 13.81 24.97 20.36
CA MET A 872 13.20 23.76 20.88
C MET A 872 12.00 24.01 21.80
N GLY A 873 11.71 25.26 22.16
CA GLY A 873 10.46 25.63 22.85
C GLY A 873 9.23 25.57 21.94
N LEU A 874 9.41 25.78 20.62
CA LEU A 874 8.35 25.61 19.63
C LEU A 874 8.35 24.20 19.00
N LEU A 875 9.55 23.64 18.78
CA LEU A 875 9.76 22.38 18.05
C LEU A 875 9.62 21.11 18.90
N ALA A 876 9.56 21.21 20.23
CA ALA A 876 9.38 20.06 21.10
C ALA A 876 8.34 20.35 22.19
N ILE A 877 7.41 19.41 22.35
CA ILE A 877 6.35 19.46 23.36
C ILE A 877 6.62 18.37 24.39
N ALA A 878 6.52 18.71 25.66
CA ALA A 878 6.70 17.75 26.74
C ALA A 878 5.38 16.96 26.93
N PRO A 879 5.42 15.61 27.10
CA PRO A 879 4.18 14.82 27.09
C PRO A 879 3.23 15.08 28.25
N ASP A 880 3.73 15.65 29.35
CA ASP A 880 3.00 16.09 30.54
C ASP A 880 2.16 17.35 30.30
N GLN A 881 2.48 18.14 29.28
CA GLN A 881 1.68 19.30 28.86
C GLN A 881 0.38 18.89 28.15
N LEU A 882 0.28 17.65 27.67
CA LEU A 882 -0.88 17.17 26.92
C LEU A 882 -1.76 16.25 27.77
N PRO A 883 -3.10 16.31 27.62
CA PRO A 883 -3.99 15.37 28.29
C PRO A 883 -3.74 13.95 27.77
N LYS A 884 -3.95 12.95 28.64
CA LYS A 884 -3.93 11.54 28.23
C LYS A 884 -5.19 11.25 27.40
N LEU A 885 -5.04 11.24 26.08
CA LEU A 885 -6.14 10.99 25.12
C LEU A 885 -6.15 9.58 24.52
N SER A 886 -5.10 8.80 24.75
CA SER A 886 -4.98 7.43 24.26
C SER A 886 -4.27 6.52 25.27
N PRO A 887 -4.46 5.19 25.19
CA PRO A 887 -3.71 4.22 25.99
C PRO A 887 -2.19 4.31 25.75
N ASN A 888 -1.79 4.58 24.51
CA ASN A 888 -0.40 4.69 24.08
C ASN A 888 0.10 6.14 24.12
N HIS A 889 -0.12 6.84 25.24
CA HIS A 889 0.36 8.21 25.42
C HIS A 889 1.90 8.27 25.36
N PRO A 890 2.51 9.23 24.65
CA PRO A 890 3.97 9.32 24.52
C PRO A 890 4.65 9.49 25.89
N THR A 891 5.80 8.83 26.06
CA THR A 891 6.66 8.96 27.26
C THR A 891 7.87 9.86 27.05
N ARG A 892 8.11 10.28 25.80
CA ARG A 892 9.23 11.15 25.41
C ARG A 892 8.68 12.37 24.67
N ASN A 893 9.46 13.45 24.66
CA ASN A 893 9.12 14.68 23.95
C ASN A 893 8.63 14.40 22.53
N ILE A 894 7.55 15.12 22.17
CA ILE A 894 6.96 15.09 20.84
C ILE A 894 7.70 16.14 20.01
N TYR A 895 8.49 15.68 19.05
CA TYR A 895 9.26 16.55 18.15
C TYR A 895 8.43 16.89 16.92
N LEU A 896 8.39 18.16 16.51
CA LEU A 896 7.61 18.63 15.36
C LEU A 896 8.50 18.92 14.15
N PHE A 897 9.12 17.86 13.62
CA PHE A 897 9.95 17.91 12.42
C PHE A 897 9.29 17.18 11.25
N GLY A 898 9.74 17.50 10.04
CA GLY A 898 9.18 16.98 8.78
C GLY A 898 8.23 17.99 8.14
N THR A 899 8.07 17.88 6.82
CA THR A 899 7.27 18.83 6.02
C THR A 899 5.81 18.89 6.44
N ASN A 900 5.22 17.78 6.88
CA ASN A 900 3.83 17.72 7.33
C ASN A 900 3.60 18.31 8.73
N ALA A 901 4.65 18.60 9.50
CA ALA A 901 4.52 19.31 10.77
C ALA A 901 3.92 20.73 10.60
N CYS A 902 3.96 21.30 9.39
CA CYS A 902 3.32 22.58 9.09
C CYS A 902 1.82 22.59 9.42
N TYR A 903 1.09 21.49 9.22
CA TYR A 903 -0.33 21.39 9.58
C TYR A 903 -0.54 21.49 11.10
N LEU A 904 0.36 20.89 11.89
CA LEU A 904 0.31 20.91 13.35
C LEU A 904 0.60 22.31 13.87
N PHE A 905 1.65 22.97 13.37
CA PHE A 905 1.94 24.37 13.70
C PHE A 905 0.79 25.31 13.32
N PHE A 906 0.18 25.08 12.15
CA PHE A 906 -0.98 25.85 11.72
C PHE A 906 -2.16 25.69 12.68
N ALA A 907 -2.52 24.46 13.05
CA ALA A 907 -3.60 24.20 14.00
C ALA A 907 -3.31 24.76 15.40
N ARG A 908 -2.07 24.63 15.90
CA ARG A 908 -1.64 25.20 17.19
C ARG A 908 -1.79 26.72 17.22
N GLY A 909 -1.21 27.39 16.22
CA GLY A 909 -1.24 28.85 16.13
C GLY A 909 -2.64 29.41 15.88
N LEU A 910 -3.43 28.75 15.02
CA LEU A 910 -4.81 29.16 14.76
C LEU A 910 -5.71 28.96 15.97
N TYR A 911 -5.54 27.85 16.71
CA TYR A 911 -6.26 27.64 17.96
C TYR A 911 -5.91 28.72 18.99
N MET A 912 -4.62 29.04 19.19
CA MET A 912 -4.20 30.11 20.09
C MET A 912 -4.72 31.49 19.70
N LEU A 913 -4.80 31.77 18.39
CA LEU A 913 -5.42 32.99 17.89
C LEU A 913 -6.93 33.02 18.18
N CYS A 914 -7.61 31.88 18.21
CA CYS A 914 -9.07 31.81 18.33
C CYS A 914 -9.59 31.64 19.77
N SER A 915 -8.85 30.92 20.63
CA SER A 915 -9.30 30.61 22.00
C SER A 915 -9.23 31.84 22.90
N ASP A 916 -9.81 31.76 24.10
CA ASP A 916 -9.63 32.75 25.18
C ASP A 916 -8.58 32.30 26.22
N GLU A 917 -7.84 31.22 25.95
CA GLU A 917 -6.77 30.68 26.81
C GLU A 917 -5.54 31.59 26.84
N ALA A 918 -4.88 31.72 27.99
CA ALA A 918 -3.67 32.53 28.14
C ALA A 918 -2.43 31.79 27.62
N GLU A 919 -2.36 30.50 27.89
CA GLU A 919 -1.27 29.62 27.47
C GLU A 919 -1.77 28.52 26.52
N GLU A 920 -0.86 27.96 25.73
CA GLU A 920 -1.21 26.96 24.71
C GLU A 920 -1.79 25.65 25.27
N PHE A 921 -1.29 25.26 26.44
CA PHE A 921 -1.61 24.01 27.12
C PHE A 921 -2.09 24.29 28.55
N GLU A 922 -2.98 25.27 28.70
CA GLU A 922 -3.48 25.70 30.00
C GLU A 922 -4.29 24.56 30.68
N ALA A 923 -3.92 24.18 31.90
CA ALA A 923 -4.68 23.19 32.65
C ALA A 923 -6.07 23.74 32.98
N VAL A 924 -7.11 22.92 32.86
CA VAL A 924 -8.51 23.34 33.09
C VAL A 924 -8.71 23.92 34.51
N GLU A 925 -7.86 23.52 35.46
CA GLU A 925 -7.90 23.94 36.86
C GLU A 925 -7.24 25.31 37.14
N THR A 926 -6.39 25.82 36.24
CA THR A 926 -5.64 27.08 36.43
C THR A 926 -6.28 28.31 35.76
N ALA A 927 -7.40 28.12 35.05
CA ALA A 927 -7.99 29.09 34.11
C ALA A 927 -8.63 30.36 34.72
N ALA A 928 -8.33 30.76 35.95
CA ALA A 928 -9.01 31.89 36.57
C ALA A 928 -8.23 32.56 37.70
N THR A 929 -7.41 33.59 37.39
CA THR A 929 -7.22 34.72 38.33
C THR A 929 -6.63 36.00 37.72
N GLU A 930 -5.87 35.94 36.62
CA GLU A 930 -5.16 37.11 36.06
C GLU A 930 -5.73 37.59 34.71
N PRO A 931 -5.65 38.90 34.39
CA PRO A 931 -6.07 39.44 33.10
C PRO A 931 -5.19 38.90 31.97
N LEU A 932 -5.83 38.52 30.86
CA LEU A 932 -5.15 37.96 29.69
C LEU A 932 -4.15 38.95 29.07
N ASP A 933 -2.87 38.57 29.05
CA ASP A 933 -1.85 39.29 28.27
C ASP A 933 -2.02 39.00 26.78
N TRP A 934 -2.75 39.88 26.10
CA TRP A 934 -3.02 39.78 24.68
C TRP A 934 -1.76 39.89 23.81
N ASP A 935 -0.74 40.67 24.21
CA ASP A 935 0.45 40.81 23.36
C ASP A 935 1.27 39.52 23.38
N ALA A 936 1.53 38.96 24.56
CA ALA A 936 2.27 37.71 24.71
C ALA A 936 1.58 36.55 23.96
N LYS A 937 0.26 36.43 24.11
CA LYS A 937 -0.55 35.42 23.40
C LYS A 937 -0.48 35.56 21.89
N LEU A 938 -0.75 36.77 21.37
CA LEU A 938 -0.75 37.01 19.92
C LEU A 938 0.66 36.86 19.33
N TRP A 939 1.70 37.19 20.10
CA TRP A 939 3.08 36.96 19.70
C TRP A 939 3.40 35.47 19.61
N HIS A 940 3.00 34.66 20.60
CA HIS A 940 3.16 33.20 20.53
C HIS A 940 2.40 32.58 19.36
N ALA A 941 1.14 32.97 19.16
CA ALA A 941 0.33 32.52 18.03
C ALA A 941 0.97 32.89 16.68
N MET A 942 1.49 34.11 16.54
CA MET A 942 2.24 34.57 15.38
C MET A 942 3.47 33.70 15.13
N ARG A 943 4.27 33.38 16.15
CA ARG A 943 5.45 32.53 16.01
C ARG A 943 5.10 31.12 15.55
N LEU A 944 4.05 30.52 16.10
CA LEU A 944 3.55 29.20 15.65
C LEU A 944 3.11 29.23 14.18
N LEU A 945 2.42 30.29 13.76
CA LEU A 945 2.01 30.47 12.36
C LEU A 945 3.20 30.75 11.44
N ASN A 946 4.22 31.46 11.93
CA ASN A 946 5.49 31.66 11.26
C ASN A 946 6.21 30.34 10.98
N MET A 947 6.27 29.47 11.99
CA MET A 947 6.79 28.10 11.84
C MET A 947 5.99 27.29 10.81
N ALA A 948 4.66 27.39 10.84
CA ALA A 948 3.79 26.70 9.91
C ALA A 948 4.12 27.06 8.46
N TRP A 949 4.19 28.35 8.13
CA TRP A 949 4.49 28.74 6.76
C TRP A 949 5.98 28.61 6.41
N ALA A 950 6.91 28.70 7.37
CA ALA A 950 8.34 28.50 7.13
C ALA A 950 8.66 27.06 6.70
N ILE A 951 8.08 26.07 7.40
CA ILE A 951 8.23 24.65 7.03
C ILE A 951 7.52 24.34 5.70
N ALA A 952 6.39 25.00 5.46
CA ALA A 952 5.59 24.80 4.26
C ALA A 952 6.13 25.54 3.03
N GLU A 953 6.97 26.54 3.18
CA GLU A 953 7.54 27.29 2.06
C GLU A 953 8.84 26.63 1.59
N GLU A 954 9.04 26.51 0.28
CA GLU A 954 10.27 25.93 -0.28
C GLU A 954 11.51 26.72 0.17
N GLY A 955 12.43 26.05 0.85
CA GLY A 955 13.75 26.56 1.17
C GLY A 955 14.77 26.27 0.07
N GLY A 956 15.77 27.14 -0.04
CA GLY A 956 16.93 26.94 -0.92
C GLY A 956 16.88 27.63 -2.29
N GLU A 957 18.05 27.69 -2.94
CA GLU A 957 18.26 28.27 -4.27
C GLU A 957 18.76 27.21 -5.25
N ILE A 958 18.25 27.25 -6.48
CA ILE A 958 18.63 26.28 -7.52
C ILE A 958 19.53 26.92 -8.56
N HIS A 959 20.73 26.38 -8.72
CA HIS A 959 21.69 26.80 -9.74
C HIS A 959 21.92 25.69 -10.75
N LYS A 960 21.96 26.06 -12.04
CA LYS A 960 22.25 25.12 -13.12
C LYS A 960 23.73 25.18 -13.46
N SER A 961 24.37 24.02 -13.52
CA SER A 961 25.73 23.85 -14.02
C SER A 961 25.80 22.73 -15.07
N LYS A 962 26.95 22.62 -15.73
CA LYS A 962 27.30 21.48 -16.57
C LYS A 962 28.63 20.91 -16.08
N GLN A 963 28.69 19.60 -15.91
CA GLN A 963 29.92 18.87 -15.58
C GLN A 963 29.95 17.62 -16.45
N ASP A 964 31.07 17.36 -17.13
CA ASP A 964 31.25 16.20 -18.02
C ASP A 964 30.16 16.03 -19.09
N GLY A 965 29.59 17.15 -19.58
CA GLY A 965 28.51 17.16 -20.58
C GLY A 965 27.11 16.91 -20.02
N GLU A 966 26.97 16.48 -18.76
CA GLU A 966 25.69 16.29 -18.07
C GLU A 966 25.16 17.60 -17.47
N ARG A 967 23.83 17.76 -17.44
CA ARG A 967 23.19 18.90 -16.78
C ARG A 967 23.01 18.60 -15.31
N ILE A 968 23.55 19.45 -14.45
CA ILE A 968 23.46 19.33 -12.99
C ILE A 968 22.68 20.52 -12.44
N TYR A 969 21.85 20.25 -11.45
CA TYR A 969 21.08 21.24 -10.68
C TYR A 969 21.53 21.19 -9.23
N ARG A 970 22.27 22.21 -8.80
CA ARG A 970 22.72 22.37 -7.41
C ARG A 970 21.66 23.13 -6.62
N ILE A 971 21.24 22.57 -5.49
CA ILE A 971 20.30 23.15 -4.54
C ILE A 971 21.12 23.60 -3.32
N THR A 972 21.28 24.91 -3.15
CA THR A 972 22.02 25.54 -2.06
C THR A 972 21.07 25.99 -0.95
N ARG A 973 21.56 26.01 0.30
CA ARG A 973 20.80 26.44 1.48
C ARG A 973 21.37 27.78 1.98
N PRO A 974 20.77 28.93 1.60
CA PRO A 974 21.25 30.25 2.02
C PRO A 974 20.84 30.51 3.47
N LEU A 975 21.54 29.90 4.42
CA LEU A 975 21.24 29.92 5.87
C LEU A 975 21.29 31.32 6.51
N THR A 976 21.84 32.30 5.79
CA THR A 976 21.85 33.72 6.15
C THR A 976 21.66 34.51 4.86
N ARG A 977 20.57 35.28 4.76
CA ARG A 977 20.41 36.25 3.68
C ARG A 977 21.23 37.49 4.02
N ASP A 978 22.01 37.99 3.05
CA ASP A 978 22.62 39.31 3.17
C ASP A 978 21.52 40.36 3.42
N SER A 979 21.73 41.20 4.42
CA SER A 979 20.77 42.12 5.05
C SER A 979 20.24 43.25 4.14
N GLN A 980 20.44 43.15 2.82
CA GLN A 980 20.15 44.21 1.85
C GLN A 980 18.76 44.13 1.22
N ALA A 981 17.98 43.07 1.48
CA ALA A 981 16.60 42.95 1.00
C ALA A 981 15.60 43.27 2.12
N GLN A 982 14.73 44.27 1.91
CA GLN A 982 13.59 44.61 2.78
C GLN A 982 12.55 43.48 2.78
N VAL A 983 12.85 42.34 3.39
CA VAL A 983 11.97 41.16 3.39
C VAL A 983 11.72 40.68 4.82
N TYR A 984 10.44 40.60 5.22
CA TYR A 984 10.04 40.03 6.51
C TYR A 984 10.55 38.58 6.64
N SER A 985 11.44 38.36 7.60
CA SER A 985 12.16 37.10 7.84
C SER A 985 12.57 37.01 9.31
N PRO A 986 11.67 36.62 10.22
CA PRO A 986 12.00 36.51 11.64
C PRO A 986 12.96 35.34 11.90
N PRO A 987 13.72 35.34 13.01
CA PRO A 987 14.76 34.34 13.28
C PRO A 987 14.28 32.89 13.24
N GLU A 988 13.06 32.62 13.72
CA GLU A 988 12.47 31.28 13.67
C GLU A 988 12.24 30.78 12.23
N VAL A 989 11.91 31.68 11.30
CA VAL A 989 11.73 31.33 9.88
C VAL A 989 13.09 31.02 9.24
N GLU A 990 14.10 31.84 9.50
CA GLU A 990 15.44 31.69 8.93
C GLU A 990 16.09 30.38 9.37
N SER A 991 15.90 29.99 10.61
CA SER A 991 16.49 28.77 11.16
C SER A 991 15.89 27.46 10.59
N ILE A 992 14.72 27.51 9.95
CA ILE A 992 13.96 26.30 9.60
C ILE A 992 13.62 26.19 8.13
N ARG A 993 13.33 27.30 7.44
CA ARG A 993 12.89 27.27 6.03
C ARG A 993 13.84 26.45 5.15
N ASP A 994 15.13 26.65 5.31
CA ASP A 994 16.15 26.03 4.45
C ASP A 994 16.46 24.56 4.83
N LEU A 995 15.82 24.02 5.86
CA LEU A 995 15.82 22.59 6.14
C LEU A 995 14.98 21.81 5.13
N TYR A 996 13.96 22.45 4.54
CA TYR A 996 12.93 21.81 3.73
C TYR A 996 12.90 22.38 2.29
N PRO A 997 13.59 21.77 1.32
CA PRO A 997 13.55 22.17 -0.09
C PRO A 997 12.27 21.70 -0.81
N ARG A 998 11.14 21.76 -0.12
CA ARG A 998 9.81 21.32 -0.57
C ARG A 998 8.76 22.29 -0.07
N ARG A 999 7.72 22.52 -0.89
CA ARG A 999 6.57 23.35 -0.54
C ARG A 999 5.34 22.50 -0.13
N VAL A 1000 4.61 22.93 0.89
CA VAL A 1000 3.23 22.53 1.18
C VAL A 1000 2.34 23.73 0.89
N THR A 1001 1.70 23.71 -0.27
CA THR A 1001 1.27 24.95 -0.93
C THR A 1001 0.26 25.78 -0.18
N GLU A 1002 -0.84 25.20 0.26
CA GLU A 1002 -1.92 25.95 0.89
C GLU A 1002 -1.50 26.53 2.24
N ILE A 1003 -0.84 25.71 3.07
CA ILE A 1003 -0.38 26.11 4.42
C ILE A 1003 0.64 27.24 4.36
N ALA A 1004 1.49 27.28 3.32
CA ALA A 1004 2.46 28.36 3.15
C ALA A 1004 1.83 29.75 2.98
N ASP A 1005 0.65 29.85 2.36
CA ASP A 1005 -0.04 31.13 2.18
C ASP A 1005 -1.06 31.39 3.31
N LEU A 1006 -1.77 30.35 3.77
CA LEU A 1006 -2.68 30.45 4.91
C LEU A 1006 -1.95 30.83 6.21
N GLY A 1007 -0.79 30.24 6.47
CA GLY A 1007 0.03 30.59 7.65
C GLY A 1007 0.45 32.06 7.64
N LYS A 1008 0.78 32.63 6.47
CA LYS A 1008 1.09 34.06 6.32
C LYS A 1008 -0.13 34.95 6.59
N ILE A 1009 -1.30 34.58 6.08
CA ILE A 1009 -2.56 35.31 6.32
C ILE A 1009 -2.85 35.40 7.82
N PHE A 1010 -2.81 34.26 8.53
CA PHE A 1010 -3.13 34.26 9.96
C PHE A 1010 -2.00 34.84 10.82
N ALA A 1011 -0.73 34.72 10.41
CA ALA A 1011 0.37 35.43 11.07
C ALA A 1011 0.18 36.95 10.96
N ALA A 1012 -0.19 37.45 9.77
CA ALA A 1012 -0.55 38.85 9.57
C ALA A 1012 -1.79 39.25 10.40
N ALA A 1013 -2.78 38.37 10.55
CA ALA A 1013 -3.92 38.62 11.44
C ALA A 1013 -3.48 38.85 12.90
N CYS A 1014 -2.56 38.02 13.42
CA CYS A 1014 -1.96 38.24 14.74
C CYS A 1014 -1.25 39.60 14.82
N MET A 1015 -0.43 39.95 13.82
CA MET A 1015 0.26 41.24 13.78
C MET A 1015 -0.69 42.43 13.77
N VAL A 1016 -1.77 42.36 12.98
CA VAL A 1016 -2.80 43.42 12.90
C VAL A 1016 -3.48 43.62 14.25
N LEU A 1017 -3.76 42.54 15.00
CA LEU A 1017 -4.32 42.63 16.35
C LEU A 1017 -3.30 43.16 17.36
N ARG A 1018 -2.01 42.83 17.21
CA ARG A 1018 -0.94 43.32 18.08
C ARG A 1018 -0.69 44.82 17.95
N LEU A 1019 -1.04 45.46 16.83
CA LEU A 1019 -0.92 46.93 16.68
C LEU A 1019 -1.64 47.70 17.80
N SER A 1020 -2.74 47.17 18.35
CA SER A 1020 -3.45 47.77 19.49
C SER A 1020 -2.84 47.46 20.87
N CYS A 1021 -1.85 46.56 20.95
CA CYS A 1021 -1.23 46.12 22.21
C CYS A 1021 0.18 46.68 22.40
N VAL A 1022 0.90 46.94 21.31
CA VAL A 1022 2.32 47.35 21.34
C VAL A 1022 2.50 48.87 21.44
N SER A 1023 3.71 49.29 21.84
CA SER A 1023 4.05 50.71 21.99
C SER A 1023 4.05 51.44 20.64
N PRO A 1024 3.83 52.78 20.59
CA PRO A 1024 3.87 53.54 19.34
C PRO A 1024 5.17 53.40 18.54
N ALA A 1025 6.30 53.16 19.22
CA ALA A 1025 7.60 52.92 18.57
C ALA A 1025 7.65 51.59 17.80
N GLU A 1026 6.90 50.58 18.23
CA GLU A 1026 6.83 49.25 17.63
C GLU A 1026 5.71 49.11 16.59
N GLN A 1027 4.74 50.04 16.57
CA GLN A 1027 3.62 50.02 15.62
C GLN A 1027 4.09 50.23 14.17
N ALA A 1028 4.99 51.18 13.92
CA ALA A 1028 5.50 51.46 12.57
C ALA A 1028 6.25 50.29 11.93
N PRO A 1029 7.24 49.63 12.59
CA PRO A 1029 7.90 48.45 12.02
C PRO A 1029 6.93 47.28 11.85
N LEU A 1030 6.01 47.06 12.80
CA LEU A 1030 5.01 45.98 12.69
C LEU A 1030 4.05 46.20 11.51
N ALA A 1031 3.64 47.44 11.24
CA ALA A 1031 2.82 47.78 10.07
C ALA A 1031 3.55 47.51 8.74
N ALA A 1032 4.85 47.83 8.67
CA ALA A 1032 5.67 47.49 7.51
C ALA A 1032 5.82 45.97 7.33
N ASP A 1033 5.99 45.22 8.43
CA ASP A 1033 6.05 43.76 8.40
C ASP A 1033 4.76 43.12 7.88
N ILE A 1034 3.59 43.68 8.23
CA ILE A 1034 2.27 43.26 7.70
C ILE A 1034 2.22 43.43 6.18
N GLU A 1035 2.65 44.57 5.66
CA GLU A 1035 2.66 44.79 4.19
C GLU A 1035 3.65 43.86 3.50
N ASN A 1036 4.83 43.67 4.09
CA ASN A 1036 5.86 42.79 3.57
C ASN A 1036 5.39 41.33 3.51
N ILE A 1037 4.78 40.79 4.57
CA ILE A 1037 4.30 39.40 4.56
C ILE A 1037 3.14 39.21 3.57
N LEU A 1038 2.22 40.18 3.46
CA LEU A 1038 1.09 40.12 2.53
C LEU A 1038 1.53 40.24 1.07
N SER A 1039 2.58 41.02 0.77
CA SER A 1039 3.15 41.12 -0.57
C SER A 1039 3.71 39.79 -1.11
N ARG A 1040 3.98 38.83 -0.21
CA ARG A 1040 4.53 37.50 -0.52
C ARG A 1040 3.47 36.43 -0.78
N LEU A 1041 2.19 36.76 -0.67
CA LEU A 1041 1.10 35.85 -1.01
C LEU A 1041 1.11 35.49 -2.49
N GLN A 1042 0.64 34.29 -2.85
CA GLN A 1042 0.69 33.73 -4.21
C GLN A 1042 2.10 33.50 -4.77
N ASN A 1043 3.14 33.90 -4.01
CA ASN A 1043 4.56 33.84 -4.32
C ASN A 1043 4.95 34.30 -5.74
N PRO A 1044 4.46 35.43 -6.29
CA PRO A 1044 4.84 35.87 -7.63
C PRO A 1044 6.32 36.31 -7.71
N TYR A 1045 6.90 36.76 -6.58
CA TYR A 1045 8.26 37.32 -6.52
C TYR A 1045 9.36 36.26 -6.46
N TYR A 1046 9.14 35.12 -5.81
CA TYR A 1046 10.20 34.11 -5.60
C TYR A 1046 10.62 33.38 -6.89
N PRO A 1047 9.70 32.90 -7.75
CA PRO A 1047 10.06 32.36 -9.04
C PRO A 1047 10.70 33.44 -9.91
N SER A 1048 10.34 34.72 -9.74
CA SER A 1048 10.74 35.82 -10.61
C SER A 1048 12.26 36.06 -10.68
N GLN A 1049 13.00 35.75 -9.60
CA GLN A 1049 14.43 36.03 -9.48
C GLN A 1049 15.33 34.85 -9.91
N ASN A 1050 14.88 33.59 -9.80
CA ASN A 1050 15.67 32.42 -10.16
C ASN A 1050 15.24 31.81 -11.52
N ALA A 1051 15.97 32.12 -12.60
CA ALA A 1051 15.69 31.62 -13.95
C ALA A 1051 15.76 30.08 -14.08
N THR A 1052 16.59 29.41 -13.27
CA THR A 1052 16.72 27.95 -13.26
C THR A 1052 15.44 27.32 -12.71
N LEU A 1053 14.97 27.81 -11.55
CA LEU A 1053 13.74 27.36 -10.93
C LEU A 1053 12.54 27.58 -11.86
N LYS A 1054 12.40 28.75 -12.49
CA LYS A 1054 11.36 28.99 -13.53
C LYS A 1054 11.37 27.91 -14.60
N THR A 1055 12.55 27.55 -15.09
CA THR A 1055 12.68 26.56 -16.16
C THR A 1055 12.23 25.17 -15.69
N LEU A 1056 12.59 24.76 -14.47
CA LEU A 1056 12.17 23.49 -13.85
C LEU A 1056 10.65 23.44 -13.63
N LEU A 1057 10.05 24.54 -13.20
CA LEU A 1057 8.61 24.69 -13.00
C LEU A 1057 7.82 24.98 -14.29
N ALA A 1058 8.46 24.82 -15.46
CA ALA A 1058 7.87 25.11 -16.76
C ALA A 1058 7.21 26.51 -16.85
N TRP A 1059 7.87 27.49 -16.22
CA TRP A 1059 7.49 28.90 -16.14
C TRP A 1059 6.13 29.14 -15.48
N GLN A 1060 5.70 28.26 -14.58
CA GLN A 1060 4.51 28.49 -13.74
C GLN A 1060 4.72 29.76 -12.90
N LYS A 1061 3.70 30.62 -12.86
CA LYS A 1061 3.80 31.92 -12.18
C LYS A 1061 3.35 31.88 -10.72
N ARG A 1062 2.32 31.08 -10.41
CA ARG A 1062 1.68 31.00 -9.09
C ARG A 1062 1.53 29.54 -8.69
N TYR A 1063 1.71 29.25 -7.40
CA TYR A 1063 1.49 27.92 -6.84
C TYR A 1063 0.03 27.70 -6.44
N ASN A 1064 -0.61 28.69 -5.80
CA ASN A 1064 -1.99 28.65 -5.30
C ASN A 1064 -2.96 29.49 -6.12
N GLY A 1065 -2.91 29.39 -7.45
CA GLY A 1065 -3.81 30.16 -8.33
C GLY A 1065 -5.30 29.90 -8.06
N HIS A 1066 -5.64 28.73 -7.51
CA HIS A 1066 -6.98 28.37 -7.11
C HIS A 1066 -7.51 29.15 -5.89
N LEU A 1067 -6.62 29.66 -5.03
CA LEU A 1067 -6.98 30.44 -3.84
C LEU A 1067 -6.94 31.96 -4.07
N ASP A 1068 -6.64 32.43 -5.27
CA ASP A 1068 -6.45 33.85 -5.62
C ASP A 1068 -7.58 34.76 -5.07
N SER A 1069 -8.84 34.37 -5.30
CA SER A 1069 -9.99 35.14 -4.82
C SER A 1069 -10.07 35.22 -3.29
N TYR A 1070 -9.73 34.13 -2.58
CA TYR A 1070 -9.73 34.12 -1.12
C TYR A 1070 -8.58 34.96 -0.58
N LEU A 1071 -7.37 34.77 -1.12
CA LEU A 1071 -6.17 35.50 -0.68
C LEU A 1071 -6.32 37.01 -0.89
N ASN A 1072 -6.85 37.45 -2.03
CA ASN A 1072 -7.08 38.89 -2.28
C ASN A 1072 -8.11 39.49 -1.32
N ARG A 1073 -9.18 38.76 -1.01
CA ARG A 1073 -10.19 39.18 -0.03
C ARG A 1073 -9.57 39.30 1.36
N ALA A 1074 -8.84 38.28 1.79
CA ALA A 1074 -8.20 38.27 3.10
C ALA A 1074 -7.18 39.41 3.25
N THR A 1075 -6.37 39.68 2.22
CA THR A 1075 -5.46 40.84 2.18
C THR A 1075 -6.21 42.16 2.33
N ALA A 1076 -7.32 42.35 1.62
CA ALA A 1076 -8.12 43.56 1.72
C ALA A 1076 -8.72 43.74 3.12
N VAL A 1077 -9.22 42.66 3.74
CA VAL A 1077 -9.71 42.67 5.12
C VAL A 1077 -8.58 43.07 6.08
N LEU A 1078 -7.42 42.42 5.99
CA LEU A 1078 -6.29 42.69 6.89
C LEU A 1078 -5.78 44.13 6.78
N LEU A 1079 -5.65 44.66 5.58
CA LEU A 1079 -5.24 46.06 5.37
C LEU A 1079 -6.27 47.03 5.95
N ARG A 1080 -7.56 46.76 5.77
CA ARG A 1080 -8.61 47.58 6.38
C ARG A 1080 -8.52 47.59 7.91
N TYR A 1081 -8.33 46.43 8.54
CA TYR A 1081 -8.16 46.34 10.00
C TYR A 1081 -6.83 46.93 10.49
N LYS A 1082 -5.77 46.91 9.67
CA LYS A 1082 -4.49 47.59 9.95
C LYS A 1082 -4.71 49.10 10.01
N ASP A 1083 -5.41 49.66 9.03
CA ASP A 1083 -5.62 51.12 8.92
C ASP A 1083 -6.57 51.67 10.01
N THR A 1084 -7.43 50.82 10.58
CA THR A 1084 -8.34 51.18 11.68
C THR A 1084 -7.83 50.76 13.06
N ALA A 1085 -6.52 50.55 13.23
CA ALA A 1085 -5.89 50.18 14.51
C ALA A 1085 -5.95 51.31 15.55
N SER A 1086 -7.11 51.49 16.20
CA SER A 1086 -7.27 52.35 17.39
C SER A 1086 -7.11 51.57 18.70
N SER A 1087 -6.52 52.21 19.71
CA SER A 1087 -6.27 51.69 21.08
C SER A 1087 -7.52 51.60 21.97
N THR A 1088 -8.70 51.99 21.47
CA THR A 1088 -9.94 52.13 22.30
C THR A 1088 -10.92 50.96 22.20
N VAL A 1089 -10.69 49.98 21.32
CA VAL A 1089 -11.59 48.84 21.08
C VAL A 1089 -11.14 47.62 21.88
N ASN A 1090 -12.09 46.88 22.48
CA ASN A 1090 -11.81 45.61 23.14
C ASN A 1090 -11.15 44.63 22.14
N ILE A 1091 -9.93 44.19 22.44
CA ILE A 1091 -9.13 43.31 21.56
C ILE A 1091 -9.87 42.00 21.26
N GLN A 1092 -10.63 41.46 22.22
CA GLN A 1092 -11.40 40.23 22.04
C GLN A 1092 -12.50 40.40 20.98
N GLU A 1093 -13.25 41.50 21.04
CA GLU A 1093 -14.31 41.81 20.06
C GLU A 1093 -13.72 42.03 18.66
N ARG A 1094 -12.61 42.79 18.61
CA ARG A 1094 -11.90 43.06 17.37
C ARG A 1094 -11.37 41.77 16.73
N ARG A 1095 -10.76 40.89 17.52
CA ARG A 1095 -10.33 39.56 17.09
C ARG A 1095 -11.51 38.77 16.55
N ASN A 1096 -12.63 38.71 17.28
CA ASN A 1096 -13.78 37.93 16.87
C ASN A 1096 -14.37 38.40 15.53
N ALA A 1097 -14.43 39.72 15.31
CA ALA A 1097 -14.87 40.30 14.06
C ALA A 1097 -13.90 39.98 12.90
N LEU A 1098 -12.59 40.18 13.11
CA LEU A 1098 -11.57 39.89 12.11
C LEU A 1098 -11.57 38.42 11.69
N ILE A 1099 -11.56 37.50 12.66
CA ILE A 1099 -11.52 36.06 12.39
C ILE A 1099 -12.78 35.58 11.67
N ARG A 1100 -13.96 36.09 12.04
CA ARG A 1100 -15.22 35.80 11.34
C ARG A 1100 -15.15 36.19 9.86
N GLU A 1101 -14.61 37.37 9.55
CA GLU A 1101 -14.45 37.81 8.15
C GLU A 1101 -13.40 37.02 7.38
N LEU A 1102 -12.32 36.58 8.03
CA LEU A 1102 -11.32 35.73 7.40
C LEU A 1102 -11.83 34.31 7.12
N PHE A 1103 -12.80 33.81 7.90
CA PHE A 1103 -13.42 32.50 7.68
C PHE A 1103 -14.57 32.50 6.66
N SER A 1104 -15.07 33.67 6.24
CA SER A 1104 -16.17 33.85 5.27
C SER A 1104 -15.73 34.01 3.81
#